data_AF-A0A143Z667-F1
#
_entry.id   AF-A0A143Z667-F1
#
_cell.length_a   1.000
_cell.length_b   1.000
_cell.length_c   1.000
_cell.angle_alpha   90.00
_cell.angle_beta   90.00
_cell.angle_gamma   90.00
#
_symmetry.space_group_name_H-M   'P 1'
#
loop_
_entity.id
_entity.type
_entity.pdbx_description
1 polymer ?
#
loop_
_entity_poly.entity_id
_entity_poly.type
_entity_poly.pdbx_seq_one_letter_code
_entity_poly.pdbx_strand_id
1 'polypeptide(L)'
;MENKQSIFETISRLREEQPGLPYRFQDERTAGQKDVLYVLASEGIPFWRKEDLAKECCGILKDLVNKDDTVLTDPVLRHFLEQYPICSYFIELRERVRITLEAESAARERLYHLGMRLARSGSNPEQVKLGIILLGFFPYDTTKQIMRTLGYHSDYTLYVLESIQYVFPLQNNFIFELAKHTVGYGKLAALFLLKPVTWEQQHWLLHEGIKSDFLANIYANLCIQKTDMRAYFKKTEITAANFTDFAYLICYADYNNDSLTIDAQLDFLYKFIDKRDYASSFIDLGALVSVWYQTVEYWQQDYDFISQNETRYRRTKTMWDTRIARYEKLVHKVESFLHQPKWRHIVYQEISAPQESDNLIMKVLVYLNMHPDFSAFMEVLSRQPLGFNMLDFFLKINPELYFDDVCEYLEAILNPDLFTLPLETEEPVNPSVTDLMRADEWVLRLFEVMSEKRKYNEAWCIRGIHYRHAGVRKRAAQVLQLHKKKWSGQVERELRIALQKEPNIKLKRQIERLLLPEDGKDQKESRYLKVKHPPLSYAHTDKELLHTYIAGTQFHELGGVADFLKAGDLLQLVREADNAYDPNAIAVATQAGYMLGYVPRSENPVLAKLIDAEERLYAVLESPTVEMERPKITIVLKRTFFQAQPNGQGQGQGVILPFPPPKKKKYE
;
A
#
# COMPACT_ATOMS: atom_id res chain seq x y z
N MET A 1 -35.45 -37.19 8.62
CA MET A 1 -35.19 -35.77 8.34
C MET A 1 -34.35 -35.27 9.49
N GLU A 2 -33.04 -35.08 9.29
CA GLU A 2 -32.19 -34.47 10.30
C GLU A 2 -32.77 -33.10 10.65
N ASN A 3 -33.03 -32.88 11.93
CA ASN A 3 -33.54 -31.62 12.44
C ASN A 3 -32.42 -30.58 12.26
N LYS A 4 -32.39 -29.90 11.11
CA LYS A 4 -31.39 -28.86 10.83
C LYS A 4 -31.52 -27.79 11.90
N GLN A 5 -30.54 -27.75 12.81
CA GLN A 5 -30.47 -26.78 13.89
C GLN A 5 -30.52 -25.36 13.30
N SER A 6 -31.30 -24.47 13.93
CA SER A 6 -31.42 -23.10 13.46
C SER A 6 -30.10 -22.34 13.64
N ILE A 7 -29.90 -21.28 12.86
CA ILE A 7 -28.73 -20.41 12.99
C ILE A 7 -28.72 -19.72 14.36
N PHE A 8 -29.89 -19.31 14.85
CA PHE A 8 -30.05 -18.70 16.17
C PHE A 8 -29.61 -19.63 17.30
N GLU A 9 -30.05 -20.90 17.28
CA GLU A 9 -29.64 -21.90 18.27
C GLU A 9 -28.15 -22.21 18.17
N THR A 10 -27.61 -22.22 16.93
CA THR A 10 -26.17 -22.45 16.70
C THR A 10 -25.34 -21.34 17.33
N ILE A 11 -25.67 -20.07 17.08
CA ILE A 11 -24.96 -18.93 17.68
C ILE A 11 -25.14 -18.92 19.20
N SER A 12 -26.35 -19.24 19.69
CA SER A 12 -26.63 -19.33 21.12
C SER A 12 -25.75 -20.37 21.81
N ARG A 13 -25.60 -21.56 21.21
CA ARG A 13 -24.71 -22.62 21.71
C ARG A 13 -23.25 -22.20 21.66
N LEU A 14 -22.78 -21.67 20.53
CA LEU A 14 -21.38 -21.23 20.38
C LEU A 14 -20.99 -20.17 21.41
N ARG A 15 -21.93 -19.26 21.73
CA ARG A 15 -21.75 -18.26 22.79
C ARG A 15 -21.53 -18.89 24.17
N GLU A 16 -22.26 -19.96 24.48
CA GLU A 16 -22.13 -20.67 25.75
C GLU A 16 -20.87 -21.51 25.82
N GLU A 17 -20.49 -22.16 24.71
CA GLU A 17 -19.26 -22.94 24.58
C GLU A 17 -18.00 -22.06 24.59
N GLN A 18 -18.09 -20.84 24.05
CA GLN A 18 -16.98 -19.89 23.91
C GLN A 18 -17.38 -18.49 24.42
N PRO A 19 -17.46 -18.27 25.75
CA PRO A 19 -17.93 -17.01 26.33
C PRO A 19 -16.91 -15.87 26.29
N GLY A 20 -15.72 -16.08 25.73
CA GLY A 20 -14.67 -15.07 25.62
C GLY A 20 -15.08 -13.90 24.72
N LEU A 21 -14.78 -12.68 25.16
CA LEU A 21 -15.07 -11.45 24.42
C LEU A 21 -13.78 -10.85 23.84
N PRO A 22 -13.83 -10.30 22.61
CA PRO A 22 -14.94 -10.39 21.66
C PRO A 22 -15.16 -11.83 21.16
N TYR A 23 -16.36 -12.15 20.66
CA TYR A 23 -16.71 -13.51 20.25
C TYR A 23 -15.94 -13.92 18.97
N ARG A 24 -15.08 -14.94 19.11
CA ARG A 24 -14.20 -15.46 18.05
C ARG A 24 -14.60 -16.85 17.52
N PHE A 25 -15.84 -17.28 17.71
CA PHE A 25 -16.37 -18.53 17.13
C PHE A 25 -16.61 -18.47 15.60
N GLN A 26 -15.99 -17.52 14.93
CA GLN A 26 -16.20 -17.14 13.53
C GLN A 26 -14.85 -16.71 12.91
N ASP A 27 -14.71 -16.84 11.59
CA ASP A 27 -13.52 -16.38 10.89
C ASP A 27 -13.58 -14.85 10.66
N GLU A 28 -12.64 -14.14 11.25
CA GLU A 28 -12.55 -12.68 11.22
C GLU A 28 -12.32 -12.11 9.82
N ARG A 29 -11.73 -12.90 8.91
CA ARG A 29 -11.37 -12.47 7.55
C ARG A 29 -12.50 -12.67 6.53
N THR A 30 -13.47 -13.53 6.83
CA THR A 30 -14.49 -13.93 5.85
C THR A 30 -15.92 -13.67 6.33
N ALA A 31 -16.21 -13.82 7.63
CA ALA A 31 -17.55 -13.59 8.17
C ALA A 31 -17.98 -12.14 7.98
N GLY A 32 -19.13 -11.92 7.34
CA GLY A 32 -19.68 -10.61 7.01
C GLY A 32 -18.99 -9.86 5.87
N GLN A 33 -17.88 -10.38 5.32
CA GLN A 33 -17.04 -9.68 4.35
C GLN A 33 -17.84 -9.19 3.13
N LYS A 34 -18.56 -10.10 2.47
CA LYS A 34 -19.29 -9.81 1.23
C LYS A 34 -20.30 -8.68 1.43
N ASP A 35 -21.12 -8.78 2.47
CA ASP A 35 -22.23 -7.87 2.69
C ASP A 35 -21.73 -6.50 3.17
N VAL A 36 -20.77 -6.47 4.09
CA VAL A 36 -20.19 -5.22 4.60
C VAL A 36 -19.44 -4.48 3.50
N LEU A 37 -18.62 -5.16 2.68
CA LEU A 37 -17.95 -4.52 1.56
C LEU A 37 -18.93 -4.07 0.47
N TYR A 38 -19.99 -4.84 0.20
CA TYR A 38 -21.02 -4.41 -0.73
C TYR A 38 -21.69 -3.11 -0.28
N VAL A 39 -22.01 -2.98 1.01
CA VAL A 39 -22.71 -1.80 1.54
C VAL A 39 -21.77 -0.60 1.72
N LEU A 40 -20.52 -0.82 2.14
CA LEU A 40 -19.58 0.26 2.45
C LEU A 40 -18.70 0.69 1.28
N ALA A 41 -18.47 -0.18 0.29
CA ALA A 41 -17.44 0.02 -0.74
C ALA A 41 -17.92 -0.26 -2.18
N SER A 42 -19.19 -0.59 -2.40
CA SER A 42 -19.75 -0.79 -3.74
C SER A 42 -20.87 0.21 -4.05
N GLU A 43 -21.00 0.60 -5.32
CA GLU A 43 -22.20 1.30 -5.81
C GLU A 43 -23.42 0.36 -5.89
N GLY A 44 -23.17 -0.95 -5.86
CA GLY A 44 -24.19 -2.00 -5.91
C GLY A 44 -24.93 -2.06 -7.25
N ILE A 45 -26.19 -2.51 -7.22
CA ILE A 45 -27.10 -2.49 -8.37
C ILE A 45 -27.77 -1.12 -8.53
N PRO A 46 -28.27 -0.75 -9.73
CA PRO A 46 -28.96 0.52 -9.94
C PRO A 46 -30.19 0.70 -9.03
N PHE A 47 -30.47 1.94 -8.64
CA PHE A 47 -31.59 2.28 -7.73
C PHE A 47 -32.93 1.69 -8.16
N TRP A 48 -33.31 1.82 -9.44
CA TRP A 48 -34.58 1.27 -9.95
C TRP A 48 -34.68 -0.25 -9.73
N ARG A 49 -33.56 -0.97 -9.80
CA ARG A 49 -33.52 -2.42 -9.58
C ARG A 49 -33.66 -2.76 -8.11
N LYS A 50 -33.07 -1.95 -7.20
CA LYS A 50 -33.27 -2.11 -5.75
C LYS A 50 -34.76 -1.95 -5.39
N GLU A 51 -35.41 -0.95 -5.96
CA GLU A 51 -36.84 -0.69 -5.79
C GLU A 51 -37.71 -1.85 -6.27
N ASP A 52 -37.43 -2.39 -7.47
CA ASP A 52 -38.16 -3.54 -8.01
C ASP A 52 -38.03 -4.77 -7.11
N LEU A 53 -36.81 -5.10 -6.66
CA LEU A 53 -36.57 -6.22 -5.74
C LEU A 53 -37.26 -6.01 -4.39
N ALA A 54 -37.21 -4.79 -3.83
CA ALA A 54 -37.93 -4.45 -2.62
C ALA A 54 -39.46 -4.60 -2.79
N LYS A 55 -40.01 -4.23 -3.94
CA LYS A 55 -41.44 -4.40 -4.27
C LYS A 55 -41.82 -5.87 -4.33
N GLU A 56 -41.04 -6.68 -5.05
CA GLU A 56 -41.26 -8.11 -5.20
C GLU A 56 -41.19 -8.82 -3.84
N CYS A 57 -40.16 -8.53 -3.05
CA CYS A 57 -40.00 -9.05 -1.70
C CYS A 57 -41.18 -8.67 -0.79
N CYS A 58 -41.63 -7.40 -0.81
CA CYS A 58 -42.84 -6.99 -0.09
C CYS A 58 -44.10 -7.76 -0.53
N GLY A 59 -44.23 -8.05 -1.83
CA GLY A 59 -45.32 -8.88 -2.35
C GLY A 59 -45.30 -10.29 -1.75
N ILE A 60 -44.13 -10.94 -1.77
CA ILE A 60 -43.91 -12.25 -1.15
C ILE A 60 -44.26 -12.20 0.35
N LEU A 61 -43.81 -11.16 1.06
CA LEU A 61 -44.12 -10.99 2.48
C LEU A 61 -45.63 -10.90 2.74
N LYS A 62 -46.39 -10.16 1.93
CA LYS A 62 -47.86 -10.06 2.08
C LYS A 62 -48.55 -11.42 1.98
N ASP A 63 -48.08 -12.28 1.08
CA ASP A 63 -48.63 -13.63 0.93
C ASP A 63 -48.24 -14.55 2.10
N LEU A 64 -47.02 -14.39 2.63
CA LEU A 64 -46.49 -15.21 3.72
C LEU A 64 -47.07 -14.85 5.09
N VAL A 65 -47.43 -13.59 5.32
CA VAL A 65 -47.97 -13.09 6.60
C VAL A 65 -49.25 -13.84 7.02
N ASN A 66 -49.95 -14.48 6.07
CA ASN A 66 -51.16 -15.27 6.33
C ASN A 66 -50.91 -16.80 6.36
N LYS A 67 -49.66 -17.27 6.27
CA LYS A 67 -49.30 -18.70 6.28
C LYS A 67 -48.67 -19.11 7.61
N ASP A 68 -49.27 -20.05 8.33
CA ASP A 68 -48.80 -20.42 9.67
C ASP A 68 -47.69 -21.50 9.71
N ASP A 69 -47.59 -22.48 8.80
CA ASP A 69 -46.63 -23.60 8.99
C ASP A 69 -45.53 -23.75 7.93
N THR A 70 -45.64 -23.11 6.77
CA THR A 70 -44.74 -23.39 5.62
C THR A 70 -43.75 -22.28 5.27
N VAL A 71 -43.63 -21.23 6.08
CA VAL A 71 -42.81 -20.04 5.75
C VAL A 71 -41.34 -20.38 5.48
N LEU A 72 -40.73 -21.22 6.32
CA LEU A 72 -39.30 -21.55 6.22
C LEU A 72 -38.98 -22.41 4.99
N THR A 73 -39.98 -23.15 4.51
CA THR A 73 -39.89 -24.04 3.35
C THR A 73 -40.58 -23.48 2.11
N ASP A 74 -41.01 -22.21 2.14
CA ASP A 74 -41.74 -21.60 1.02
C ASP A 74 -40.79 -21.50 -0.20
N PRO A 75 -41.14 -22.14 -1.33
CA PRO A 75 -40.24 -22.22 -2.47
C PRO A 75 -40.06 -20.88 -3.17
N VAL A 76 -41.05 -19.99 -3.11
CA VAL A 76 -41.00 -18.67 -3.75
C VAL A 76 -40.02 -17.79 -2.99
N LEU A 77 -40.16 -17.70 -1.67
CA LEU A 77 -39.22 -16.97 -0.83
C LEU A 77 -37.80 -17.51 -0.98
N ARG A 78 -37.64 -18.84 -0.94
CA ARG A 78 -36.34 -19.48 -1.06
C ARG A 78 -35.65 -19.16 -2.39
N HIS A 79 -36.37 -19.33 -3.50
CA HIS A 79 -35.84 -19.05 -4.83
C HIS A 79 -35.43 -17.58 -4.98
N PHE A 80 -36.27 -16.67 -4.48
CA PHE A 80 -36.00 -15.24 -4.52
C PHE A 80 -34.73 -14.87 -3.73
N LEU A 81 -34.58 -15.38 -2.50
CA LEU A 81 -33.40 -15.09 -1.66
C LEU A 81 -32.11 -15.78 -2.14
N GLU A 82 -32.21 -16.93 -2.82
CA GLU A 82 -31.05 -17.59 -3.45
C GLU A 82 -30.52 -16.79 -4.65
N GLN A 83 -31.41 -16.11 -5.39
CA GLN A 83 -31.03 -15.26 -6.53
C GLN A 83 -30.60 -13.85 -6.12
N TYR A 84 -31.26 -13.28 -5.11
CA TYR A 84 -31.11 -11.88 -4.74
C TYR A 84 -30.76 -11.74 -3.25
N PRO A 85 -29.46 -11.62 -2.92
CA PRO A 85 -29.00 -11.42 -1.56
C PRO A 85 -29.58 -10.14 -0.95
N ILE A 86 -29.97 -10.20 0.32
CA ILE A 86 -30.62 -9.10 1.05
C ILE A 86 -29.76 -7.83 1.05
N CYS A 87 -28.43 -7.95 1.12
CA CYS A 87 -27.51 -6.80 1.08
C CYS A 87 -27.73 -5.88 -0.13
N SER A 88 -28.32 -6.39 -1.22
CA SER A 88 -28.48 -5.65 -2.47
C SER A 88 -29.65 -4.66 -2.48
N TYR A 89 -30.66 -4.82 -1.62
CA TYR A 89 -31.90 -4.02 -1.63
C TYR A 89 -32.53 -3.79 -0.24
N PHE A 90 -31.87 -4.15 0.87
CA PHE A 90 -32.50 -4.11 2.19
C PHE A 90 -32.91 -2.71 2.67
N ILE A 91 -32.23 -1.65 2.21
CA ILE A 91 -32.54 -0.27 2.59
C ILE A 91 -33.91 0.12 2.01
N GLU A 92 -34.10 -0.12 0.71
CA GLU A 92 -35.35 0.12 0.00
C GLU A 92 -36.47 -0.80 0.52
N LEU A 93 -36.15 -2.06 0.83
CA LEU A 93 -37.09 -3.00 1.47
C LEU A 93 -37.60 -2.45 2.81
N ARG A 94 -36.68 -2.02 3.70
CA ARG A 94 -37.02 -1.50 5.02
C ARG A 94 -37.97 -0.30 4.89
N GLU A 95 -37.68 0.63 4.00
CA GLU A 95 -38.53 1.80 3.80
C GLU A 95 -39.91 1.42 3.27
N ARG A 96 -39.99 0.47 2.32
CA ARG A 96 -41.27 0.00 1.78
C ARG A 96 -42.12 -0.73 2.82
N VAL A 97 -41.51 -1.55 3.67
CA VAL A 97 -42.20 -2.22 4.78
C VAL A 97 -42.70 -1.19 5.80
N ARG A 98 -41.90 -0.17 6.14
CA ARG A 98 -42.30 0.92 7.03
C ARG A 98 -43.58 1.60 6.56
N ILE A 99 -43.60 2.05 5.30
CA ILE A 99 -44.76 2.72 4.70
C ILE A 99 -45.98 1.78 4.65
N THR A 100 -45.76 0.49 4.36
CA THR A 100 -46.85 -0.51 4.35
C THR A 100 -47.47 -0.68 5.74
N LEU A 101 -46.65 -0.71 6.80
CA LEU A 101 -47.13 -0.81 8.19
C LEU A 101 -47.91 0.43 8.65
N GLU A 102 -47.59 1.61 8.11
CA GLU A 102 -48.34 2.84 8.36
C GLU A 102 -49.74 2.80 7.72
N ALA A 103 -49.86 2.17 6.54
CA ALA A 103 -51.12 2.02 5.83
C ALA A 103 -52.01 0.87 6.37
N GLU A 104 -51.40 -0.24 6.82
CA GLU A 104 -52.10 -1.49 7.16
C GLU A 104 -51.78 -1.96 8.60
N SER A 105 -52.31 -1.26 9.61
CA SER A 105 -52.03 -1.55 11.03
C SER A 105 -52.39 -2.99 11.47
N ALA A 106 -53.39 -3.61 10.83
CA ALA A 106 -53.84 -4.97 11.14
C ALA A 106 -52.84 -6.07 10.74
N ALA A 107 -51.83 -5.77 9.92
CA ALA A 107 -50.78 -6.72 9.52
C ALA A 107 -49.59 -6.74 10.50
N ARG A 108 -49.54 -5.78 11.44
CA ARG A 108 -48.39 -5.55 12.33
C ARG A 108 -48.04 -6.77 13.19
N GLU A 109 -49.02 -7.38 13.83
CA GLU A 109 -48.82 -8.55 14.70
C GLU A 109 -48.36 -9.78 13.90
N ARG A 110 -49.00 -10.05 12.76
CA ARG A 110 -48.63 -11.17 11.89
C ARG A 110 -47.22 -11.01 11.29
N LEU A 111 -46.84 -9.77 10.92
CA LEU A 111 -45.49 -9.48 10.44
C LEU A 111 -44.44 -9.68 11.55
N TYR A 112 -44.76 -9.34 12.80
CA TYR A 112 -43.89 -9.63 13.93
C TYR A 112 -43.64 -11.14 14.09
N HIS A 113 -44.72 -11.95 14.05
CA HIS A 113 -44.59 -13.41 14.12
C HIS A 113 -43.78 -13.99 12.94
N LEU A 114 -43.97 -13.45 11.73
CA LEU A 114 -43.17 -13.83 10.57
C LEU A 114 -41.68 -13.52 10.80
N GLY A 115 -41.35 -12.31 11.25
CA GLY A 115 -39.98 -11.93 11.58
C GLY A 115 -39.35 -12.81 12.66
N MET A 116 -40.11 -13.13 13.72
CA MET A 116 -39.68 -14.03 14.79
C MET A 116 -39.32 -15.42 14.26
N ARG A 117 -40.13 -16.00 13.38
CA ARG A 117 -39.89 -17.32 12.80
C ARG A 117 -38.66 -17.33 11.90
N LEU A 118 -38.54 -16.34 11.02
CA LEU A 118 -37.39 -16.20 10.12
C LEU A 118 -36.08 -16.03 10.90
N ALA A 119 -36.08 -15.17 11.92
CA ALA A 119 -34.88 -14.88 12.71
C ALA A 119 -34.48 -16.01 13.67
N ARG A 120 -35.44 -16.69 14.31
CA ARG A 120 -35.15 -17.73 15.32
C ARG A 120 -35.06 -19.15 14.76
N SER A 121 -35.85 -19.47 13.75
CA SER A 121 -35.97 -20.85 13.24
C SER A 121 -35.36 -21.02 11.85
N GLY A 122 -34.89 -19.93 11.22
CA GLY A 122 -34.21 -19.98 9.94
C GLY A 122 -32.90 -20.78 9.96
N SER A 123 -32.72 -21.62 8.95
CA SER A 123 -31.45 -22.32 8.67
C SER A 123 -30.72 -21.77 7.45
N ASN A 124 -31.35 -20.86 6.70
CA ASN A 124 -30.75 -20.14 5.58
C ASN A 124 -30.33 -18.72 6.03
N PRO A 125 -29.09 -18.27 5.77
CA PRO A 125 -28.61 -16.95 6.18
C PRO A 125 -29.48 -15.78 5.69
N GLU A 126 -29.93 -15.80 4.43
CA GLU A 126 -30.75 -14.72 3.84
C GLU A 126 -32.14 -14.64 4.50
N GLN A 127 -32.73 -15.78 4.87
CA GLN A 127 -33.97 -15.80 5.63
C GLN A 127 -33.80 -15.14 7.00
N VAL A 128 -32.71 -15.44 7.70
CA VAL A 128 -32.42 -14.84 9.02
C VAL A 128 -32.18 -13.34 8.90
N LYS A 129 -31.44 -12.88 7.88
CA LYS A 129 -31.24 -11.45 7.58
C LYS A 129 -32.56 -10.73 7.33
N LEU A 130 -33.45 -11.32 6.53
CA LEU A 130 -34.81 -10.81 6.32
C LEU A 130 -35.59 -10.73 7.64
N GLY A 131 -35.53 -11.80 8.45
CA GLY A 131 -36.15 -11.82 9.78
C GLY A 131 -35.68 -10.68 10.68
N ILE A 132 -34.38 -10.41 10.71
CA ILE A 132 -33.79 -9.28 11.48
C ILE A 132 -34.38 -7.94 11.01
N ILE A 133 -34.45 -7.71 9.70
CA ILE A 133 -35.01 -6.47 9.12
C ILE A 133 -36.47 -6.28 9.54
N LEU A 134 -37.29 -7.33 9.44
CA LEU A 134 -38.69 -7.28 9.84
C LEU A 134 -38.84 -7.01 11.34
N LEU A 135 -38.01 -7.63 12.16
CA LEU A 135 -38.00 -7.41 13.60
C LEU A 135 -37.60 -5.96 13.97
N GLY A 136 -36.90 -5.24 13.10
CA GLY A 136 -36.51 -3.84 13.29
C GLY A 136 -37.66 -2.86 13.55
N PHE A 137 -38.90 -3.21 13.18
CA PHE A 137 -40.07 -2.37 13.41
C PHE A 137 -40.75 -2.60 14.78
N PHE A 138 -40.22 -3.52 15.59
CA PHE A 138 -40.85 -4.01 16.81
C PHE A 138 -39.87 -3.95 18.00
N PRO A 139 -39.78 -2.80 18.70
CA PRO A 139 -38.81 -2.56 19.76
C PRO A 139 -39.16 -3.25 21.09
N TYR A 140 -39.54 -4.53 21.04
CA TYR A 140 -39.78 -5.37 22.20
C TYR A 140 -38.47 -5.90 22.79
N ASP A 141 -38.45 -6.19 24.10
CA ASP A 141 -37.27 -6.72 24.77
C ASP A 141 -36.83 -8.08 24.18
N THR A 142 -37.80 -8.94 23.86
CA THR A 142 -37.54 -10.23 23.19
C THR A 142 -36.86 -10.02 21.83
N THR A 143 -37.33 -9.05 21.04
CA THR A 143 -36.71 -8.69 19.76
C THR A 143 -35.26 -8.26 19.96
N LYS A 144 -35.03 -7.36 20.92
CA LYS A 144 -33.70 -6.84 21.25
C LYS A 144 -32.75 -7.95 21.68
N GLN A 145 -33.22 -8.93 22.46
CA GLN A 145 -32.42 -10.09 22.87
C GLN A 145 -32.05 -11.00 21.70
N ILE A 146 -32.99 -11.22 20.77
CA ILE A 146 -32.75 -12.02 19.57
C ILE A 146 -31.72 -11.33 18.68
N MET A 147 -31.94 -10.04 18.38
CA MET A 147 -31.01 -9.23 17.61
C MET A 147 -29.62 -9.18 18.22
N ARG A 148 -29.52 -9.06 19.55
CA ARG A 148 -28.23 -9.10 20.25
C ARG A 148 -27.50 -10.41 20.00
N THR A 149 -28.20 -11.53 20.15
CA THR A 149 -27.61 -12.86 19.98
C THR A 149 -27.16 -13.08 18.53
N LEU A 150 -27.99 -12.75 17.55
CA LEU A 150 -27.62 -12.85 16.13
C LEU A 150 -26.46 -11.91 15.78
N GLY A 151 -26.50 -10.68 16.31
CA GLY A 151 -25.52 -9.63 16.05
C GLY A 151 -24.11 -9.91 16.57
N TYR A 152 -23.91 -10.94 17.41
CA TYR A 152 -22.58 -11.42 17.81
C TYR A 152 -21.83 -12.14 16.69
N HIS A 153 -22.53 -12.56 15.63
CA HIS A 153 -21.92 -13.13 14.43
C HIS A 153 -21.91 -12.10 13.28
N SER A 154 -20.74 -11.87 12.68
CA SER A 154 -20.42 -10.81 11.72
C SER A 154 -21.28 -10.84 10.46
N ASP A 155 -21.77 -12.01 10.04
CA ASP A 155 -22.75 -12.13 8.93
C ASP A 155 -24.09 -11.42 9.19
N TYR A 156 -24.45 -11.23 10.46
CA TYR A 156 -25.75 -10.64 10.86
C TYR A 156 -25.60 -9.29 11.54
N THR A 157 -24.40 -8.95 12.04
CA THR A 157 -24.14 -7.70 12.75
C THR A 157 -24.61 -6.48 11.97
N LEU A 158 -24.29 -6.36 10.68
CA LEU A 158 -24.72 -5.24 9.84
C LEU A 158 -26.25 -5.05 9.85
N TYR A 159 -26.99 -6.13 9.61
CA TYR A 159 -28.45 -6.10 9.56
C TYR A 159 -29.06 -5.74 10.91
N VAL A 160 -28.49 -6.26 12.00
CA VAL A 160 -28.91 -5.90 13.36
C VAL A 160 -28.69 -4.40 13.59
N LEU A 161 -27.49 -3.90 13.28
CA LEU A 161 -27.13 -2.48 13.46
C LEU A 161 -28.02 -1.55 12.63
N GLU A 162 -28.38 -1.95 11.42
CA GLU A 162 -29.29 -1.19 10.55
C GLU A 162 -30.75 -1.26 10.98
N SER A 163 -31.17 -2.35 11.63
CA SER A 163 -32.56 -2.58 12.04
C SER A 163 -32.91 -1.91 13.38
N ILE A 164 -31.93 -1.70 14.25
CA ILE A 164 -32.15 -1.04 15.55
C ILE A 164 -32.22 0.48 15.45
N GLN A 165 -31.70 1.07 14.37
CA GLN A 165 -31.59 2.51 14.22
C GLN A 165 -32.98 3.17 14.11
N TYR A 166 -33.12 4.32 14.78
CA TYR A 166 -34.27 5.21 14.81
C TYR A 166 -35.54 4.65 15.49
N VAL A 167 -35.61 3.35 15.75
CA VAL A 167 -36.77 2.69 16.38
C VAL A 167 -36.50 2.30 17.84
N PHE A 168 -35.28 1.87 18.18
CA PHE A 168 -34.98 1.33 19.51
C PHE A 168 -34.39 2.39 20.46
N PRO A 169 -34.80 2.41 21.74
CA PRO A 169 -34.18 3.28 22.74
C PRO A 169 -32.74 2.84 23.03
N LEU A 170 -31.88 3.82 23.31
CA LEU A 170 -30.45 3.62 23.60
C LEU A 170 -29.70 2.88 22.48
N GLN A 171 -30.12 3.05 21.21
CA GLN A 171 -29.52 2.38 20.05
C GLN A 171 -28.00 2.53 19.99
N ASN A 172 -27.45 3.69 20.33
CA ASN A 172 -26.02 3.95 20.27
C ASN A 172 -25.23 3.13 21.30
N ASN A 173 -25.81 2.87 22.48
CA ASN A 173 -25.21 1.98 23.47
C ASN A 173 -25.28 0.52 23.04
N PHE A 174 -26.33 0.13 22.30
CA PHE A 174 -26.43 -1.21 21.73
C PHE A 174 -25.40 -1.41 20.61
N ILE A 175 -25.20 -0.42 19.73
CA ILE A 175 -24.12 -0.43 18.72
C ILE A 175 -22.75 -0.54 19.41
N PHE A 176 -22.54 0.22 20.49
CA PHE A 176 -21.31 0.17 21.28
C PHE A 176 -21.09 -1.21 21.95
N GLU A 177 -22.15 -1.86 22.44
CA GLU A 177 -22.10 -3.23 22.95
C GLU A 177 -21.63 -4.20 21.85
N LEU A 178 -22.23 -4.14 20.65
CA LEU A 178 -21.86 -5.01 19.54
C LEU A 178 -20.43 -4.73 19.05
N ALA A 179 -19.99 -3.48 19.01
CA ALA A 179 -18.61 -3.13 18.66
C ALA A 179 -17.58 -3.78 19.62
N LYS A 180 -17.93 -3.94 20.89
CA LYS A 180 -17.09 -4.61 21.91
C LYS A 180 -17.10 -6.13 21.79
N HIS A 181 -18.18 -6.71 21.27
CA HIS A 181 -18.41 -8.16 21.29
C HIS A 181 -18.17 -8.84 19.94
N THR A 182 -17.90 -8.08 18.87
CA THR A 182 -17.67 -8.60 17.52
C THR A 182 -16.23 -8.42 17.08
N VAL A 183 -15.84 -9.16 16.04
CA VAL A 183 -14.52 -9.14 15.40
C VAL A 183 -14.67 -8.98 13.89
N GLY A 184 -13.58 -8.66 13.18
CA GLY A 184 -13.59 -8.54 11.72
C GLY A 184 -14.70 -7.61 11.20
N TYR A 185 -15.31 -7.96 10.08
CA TYR A 185 -16.29 -7.09 9.41
C TYR A 185 -17.52 -6.71 10.26
N GLY A 186 -17.91 -7.51 11.27
CA GLY A 186 -18.95 -7.15 12.24
C GLY A 186 -18.54 -5.96 13.11
N LYS A 187 -17.32 -5.98 13.66
CA LYS A 187 -16.76 -4.84 14.41
C LYS A 187 -16.61 -3.61 13.52
N LEU A 188 -16.15 -3.80 12.28
CA LEU A 188 -16.03 -2.71 11.31
C LEU A 188 -17.38 -2.03 11.03
N ALA A 189 -18.44 -2.80 10.78
CA ALA A 189 -19.79 -2.29 10.58
C ALA A 189 -20.30 -1.55 11.84
N ALA A 190 -20.06 -2.09 13.03
CA ALA A 190 -20.44 -1.45 14.29
C ALA A 190 -19.70 -0.12 14.50
N LEU A 191 -18.39 -0.08 14.28
CA LEU A 191 -17.61 1.16 14.33
C LEU A 191 -18.13 2.18 13.33
N PHE A 192 -18.49 1.76 12.11
CA PHE A 192 -18.98 2.65 11.05
C PHE A 192 -20.28 3.36 11.44
N LEU A 193 -21.17 2.67 12.16
CA LEU A 193 -22.46 3.24 12.59
C LEU A 193 -22.40 3.91 13.98
N LEU A 194 -21.43 3.53 14.83
CA LEU A 194 -21.27 4.11 16.16
C LEU A 194 -21.05 5.63 16.10
N LYS A 195 -21.74 6.36 16.98
CA LYS A 195 -21.57 7.79 17.20
C LYS A 195 -21.04 8.01 18.62
N PRO A 196 -19.71 8.13 18.84
CA PRO A 196 -19.14 8.18 20.19
C PRO A 196 -19.35 9.56 20.84
N VAL A 197 -20.44 9.70 21.62
CA VAL A 197 -20.82 10.96 22.27
C VAL A 197 -20.28 11.03 23.70
N THR A 198 -20.19 9.90 24.40
CA THR A 198 -19.69 9.85 25.78
C THR A 198 -18.17 9.72 25.82
N TRP A 199 -17.57 10.17 26.94
CA TRP A 199 -16.14 9.99 27.17
C TRP A 199 -15.74 8.51 27.14
N GLU A 200 -16.54 7.63 27.75
CA GLU A 200 -16.31 6.19 27.73
C GLU A 200 -16.22 5.63 26.30
N GLN A 201 -17.15 6.04 25.42
CA GLN A 201 -17.16 5.59 24.03
C GLN A 201 -15.95 6.09 23.25
N GLN A 202 -15.62 7.38 23.39
CA GLN A 202 -14.45 7.97 22.73
C GLN A 202 -13.14 7.35 23.22
N HIS A 203 -13.02 7.16 24.53
CA HIS A 203 -11.88 6.53 25.17
C HIS A 203 -11.73 5.07 24.69
N TRP A 204 -12.78 4.26 24.81
CA TRP A 204 -12.74 2.87 24.34
C TRP A 204 -12.36 2.78 22.87
N LEU A 205 -12.91 3.66 22.03
CA LEU A 205 -12.69 3.60 20.59
C LEU A 205 -11.23 3.92 20.21
N LEU A 206 -10.56 4.82 20.95
CA LEU A 206 -9.15 5.17 20.74
C LEU A 206 -8.14 4.26 21.45
N HIS A 207 -8.60 3.33 22.29
CA HIS A 207 -7.73 2.38 23.01
C HIS A 207 -7.96 0.93 22.57
N GLU A 208 -9.23 0.51 22.46
CA GLU A 208 -9.63 -0.88 22.14
C GLU A 208 -10.32 -0.99 20.78
N GLY A 209 -10.99 0.08 20.33
CA GLY A 209 -11.68 0.12 19.03
C GLY A 209 -10.71 -0.02 17.86
N ILE A 210 -9.54 0.60 17.94
CA ILE A 210 -8.50 0.59 16.90
C ILE A 210 -7.82 -0.76 16.68
N LYS A 211 -7.81 -1.63 17.70
CA LYS A 211 -7.07 -2.89 17.68
C LYS A 211 -7.73 -3.86 16.71
N SER A 212 -6.94 -4.36 15.76
CA SER A 212 -7.37 -5.37 14.78
C SER A 212 -6.18 -6.07 14.14
N ASP A 213 -6.20 -7.41 14.14
CA ASP A 213 -5.21 -8.26 13.45
C ASP A 213 -5.41 -8.24 11.91
N PHE A 214 -6.45 -7.51 11.47
CA PHE A 214 -6.91 -7.43 10.08
C PHE A 214 -7.43 -6.02 9.78
N LEU A 215 -7.04 -5.41 8.66
CA LEU A 215 -7.46 -4.03 8.26
C LEU A 215 -7.13 -2.95 9.31
N ALA A 216 -6.00 -3.07 10.02
CA ALA A 216 -5.57 -2.13 11.07
C ALA A 216 -5.70 -0.64 10.66
N ASN A 217 -5.26 -0.28 9.45
CA ASN A 217 -5.36 1.09 8.93
C ASN A 217 -6.81 1.56 8.84
N ILE A 218 -7.74 0.72 8.38
CA ILE A 218 -9.14 1.09 8.24
C ILE A 218 -9.75 1.37 9.62
N TYR A 219 -9.44 0.53 10.60
CA TYR A 219 -9.94 0.68 11.97
C TYR A 219 -9.40 1.95 12.61
N ALA A 220 -8.09 2.15 12.57
CA ALA A 220 -7.45 3.35 13.12
C ALA A 220 -8.04 4.62 12.51
N ASN A 221 -8.16 4.68 11.18
CA ASN A 221 -8.72 5.84 10.48
C ASN A 221 -10.19 6.09 10.81
N LEU A 222 -11.02 5.05 10.80
CA LEU A 222 -12.44 5.17 11.13
C LEU A 222 -12.63 5.68 12.56
N CYS A 223 -11.83 5.17 13.50
CA CYS A 223 -11.87 5.58 14.89
C CYS A 223 -11.50 7.07 15.04
N ILE A 224 -10.39 7.48 14.44
CA ILE A 224 -9.92 8.86 14.47
C ILE A 224 -10.94 9.84 13.90
N GLN A 225 -11.52 9.52 12.74
CA GLN A 225 -12.53 10.36 12.08
C GLN A 225 -13.80 10.55 12.92
N LYS A 226 -14.10 9.60 13.81
CA LYS A 226 -15.29 9.64 14.67
C LYS A 226 -15.09 10.38 15.98
N THR A 227 -13.86 10.73 16.31
CA THR A 227 -13.51 11.39 17.57
C THR A 227 -12.91 12.77 17.35
N ASP A 228 -13.21 13.72 18.23
CA ASP A 228 -12.48 14.97 18.28
C ASP A 228 -11.09 14.73 18.91
N MET A 229 -10.14 14.36 18.07
CA MET A 229 -8.76 14.06 18.46
C MET A 229 -8.08 15.24 19.14
N ARG A 230 -8.36 16.48 18.73
CA ARG A 230 -7.76 17.68 19.34
C ARG A 230 -8.20 17.79 20.79
N ALA A 231 -9.50 17.71 21.03
CA ALA A 231 -10.06 17.79 22.37
C ALA A 231 -9.63 16.60 23.24
N TYR A 232 -9.62 15.39 22.66
CA TYR A 232 -9.23 14.17 23.36
C TYR A 232 -7.77 14.22 23.80
N PHE A 233 -6.83 14.46 22.89
CA PHE A 233 -5.40 14.51 23.21
C PHE A 233 -5.03 15.64 24.17
N LYS A 234 -5.76 16.74 24.15
CA LYS A 234 -5.56 17.82 25.13
C LYS A 234 -5.92 17.38 26.55
N LYS A 235 -6.95 16.55 26.71
CA LYS A 235 -7.45 16.08 28.03
C LYS A 235 -6.75 14.83 28.55
N THR A 236 -6.33 13.92 27.66
CA THR A 236 -5.78 12.62 28.04
C THR A 236 -4.29 12.70 28.30
N GLU A 237 -3.81 12.23 29.45
CA GLU A 237 -2.37 12.07 29.70
C GLU A 237 -1.84 10.78 29.05
N ILE A 238 -0.60 10.84 28.53
CA ILE A 238 0.11 9.65 28.07
C ILE A 238 0.86 9.04 29.26
N THR A 239 0.49 7.81 29.59
CA THR A 239 0.96 7.00 30.71
C THR A 239 1.57 5.70 30.18
N ALA A 240 2.28 4.96 31.01
CA ALA A 240 2.84 3.67 30.60
C ALA A 240 1.75 2.68 30.14
N ALA A 241 0.55 2.73 30.73
CA ALA A 241 -0.53 1.80 30.43
C ALA A 241 -1.20 2.03 29.07
N ASN A 242 -1.16 3.25 28.54
CA ASN A 242 -1.84 3.62 27.29
C ASN A 242 -0.89 4.08 26.17
N PHE A 243 0.42 4.03 26.42
CA PHE A 243 1.44 4.45 25.46
C PHE A 243 1.34 3.64 24.17
N THR A 244 1.21 2.32 24.27
CA THR A 244 1.11 1.40 23.14
C THR A 244 -0.13 1.62 22.29
N ASP A 245 -1.26 2.01 22.89
CA ASP A 245 -2.47 2.33 22.10
C ASP A 245 -2.25 3.60 21.24
N PHE A 246 -1.57 4.61 21.79
CA PHE A 246 -1.17 5.79 21.00
C PHE A 246 -0.10 5.47 19.97
N ALA A 247 0.82 4.55 20.27
CA ALA A 247 1.78 4.05 19.30
C ALA A 247 1.07 3.39 18.10
N TYR A 248 0.07 2.56 18.38
CA TYR A 248 -0.76 1.91 17.36
C TYR A 248 -1.48 2.93 16.48
N LEU A 249 -2.08 3.97 17.08
CA LEU A 249 -2.68 5.09 16.34
C LEU A 249 -1.65 5.74 15.40
N ILE A 250 -0.45 6.07 15.89
CA ILE A 250 0.60 6.72 15.10
C ILE A 250 1.03 5.85 13.90
N CYS A 251 1.08 4.52 14.07
CA CYS A 251 1.49 3.60 13.02
C CYS A 251 0.47 3.44 11.90
N TYR A 252 -0.82 3.38 12.25
CA TYR A 252 -1.87 2.91 11.34
C TYR A 252 -2.88 3.99 10.90
N ALA A 253 -2.89 5.13 11.56
CA ALA A 253 -3.71 6.26 11.16
C ALA A 253 -3.11 7.04 9.99
N ASP A 254 -3.97 7.50 9.10
CA ASP A 254 -3.65 8.50 8.09
C ASP A 254 -4.09 9.89 8.59
N TYR A 255 -3.10 10.68 9.00
CA TYR A 255 -3.28 12.04 9.48
C TYR A 255 -3.35 13.08 8.36
N ASN A 256 -3.22 12.68 7.09
CA ASN A 256 -3.29 13.59 5.94
C ASN A 256 -4.73 13.99 5.57
N ASN A 257 -5.74 13.33 6.16
CA ASN A 257 -7.13 13.75 6.02
C ASN A 257 -7.43 14.98 6.90
N ASP A 258 -7.99 16.04 6.28
CA ASP A 258 -8.32 17.43 6.69
C ASP A 258 -8.75 17.77 8.14
N SER A 259 -8.76 16.83 9.09
CA SER A 259 -9.25 17.00 10.45
C SER A 259 -8.30 17.79 11.38
N LEU A 260 -6.98 17.74 11.15
CA LEU A 260 -5.96 18.31 12.04
C LEU A 260 -4.99 19.23 11.30
N THR A 261 -4.68 20.39 11.89
CA THR A 261 -3.56 21.22 11.40
C THR A 261 -2.24 20.57 11.78
N ILE A 262 -1.20 20.78 10.98
CA ILE A 262 0.15 20.25 11.28
C ILE A 262 0.64 20.69 12.66
N ASP A 263 0.32 21.92 13.11
CA ASP A 263 0.66 22.36 14.47
C ASP A 263 0.03 21.49 15.57
N ALA A 264 -1.24 21.11 15.41
CA ALA A 264 -1.94 20.25 16.38
C ALA A 264 -1.38 18.82 16.38
N GLN A 265 -0.98 18.31 15.21
CA GLN A 265 -0.31 17.03 15.08
C GLN A 265 1.06 17.07 15.76
N LEU A 266 1.85 18.12 15.50
CA LEU A 266 3.15 18.30 16.15
C LEU A 266 3.01 18.37 17.67
N ASP A 267 2.02 19.07 18.22
CA ASP A 267 1.77 19.11 19.67
C ASP A 267 1.55 17.70 20.24
N PHE A 268 0.78 16.86 19.54
CA PHE A 268 0.57 15.46 19.92
C PHE A 268 1.86 14.63 19.82
N LEU A 269 2.59 14.72 18.71
CA LEU A 269 3.86 14.00 18.51
C LEU A 269 4.89 14.38 19.59
N TYR A 270 4.99 15.66 19.94
CA TYR A 270 5.84 16.11 21.04
C TYR A 270 5.45 15.49 22.37
N LYS A 271 4.15 15.51 22.70
CA LYS A 271 3.62 14.91 23.92
C LYS A 271 3.91 13.41 24.01
N PHE A 272 3.83 12.70 22.88
CA PHE A 272 4.17 11.27 22.78
C PHE A 272 5.67 11.03 22.96
N ILE A 273 6.54 11.76 22.25
CA ILE A 273 7.99 11.61 22.33
C ILE A 273 8.55 11.97 23.71
N ASP A 274 7.92 12.89 24.44
CA ASP A 274 8.29 13.20 25.82
C ASP A 274 8.06 12.02 26.78
N LYS A 275 7.23 11.03 26.41
CA LYS A 275 6.97 9.80 27.17
C LYS A 275 7.61 8.55 26.54
N ARG A 276 8.53 8.70 25.57
CA ARG A 276 9.18 7.61 24.83
C ARG A 276 9.84 6.53 25.70
N ASP A 277 10.20 6.85 26.95
CA ASP A 277 10.82 5.89 27.87
C ASP A 277 9.90 4.71 28.23
N TYR A 278 8.59 4.83 27.99
CA TYR A 278 7.63 3.72 28.11
C TYR A 278 7.68 2.71 26.95
N ALA A 279 8.34 3.06 25.84
CA ALA A 279 8.41 2.19 24.66
C ALA A 279 9.17 0.89 24.96
N SER A 280 8.50 -0.24 24.72
CA SER A 280 9.02 -1.59 25.05
C SER A 280 8.72 -2.66 24.00
N SER A 281 7.74 -2.44 23.13
CA SER A 281 7.29 -3.39 22.11
C SER A 281 7.69 -2.97 20.69
N PHE A 282 7.47 -3.86 19.71
CA PHE A 282 7.73 -3.55 18.31
C PHE A 282 6.81 -2.44 17.77
N ILE A 283 5.52 -2.44 18.14
CA ILE A 283 4.60 -1.37 17.73
C ILE A 283 5.01 -0.01 18.30
N ASP A 284 5.56 0.03 19.53
CA ASP A 284 6.11 1.26 20.11
C ASP A 284 7.32 1.79 19.32
N LEU A 285 8.22 0.88 18.92
CA LEU A 285 9.34 1.20 18.02
C LEU A 285 8.84 1.71 16.67
N GLY A 286 7.88 1.01 16.08
CA GLY A 286 7.23 1.39 14.82
C GLY A 286 6.61 2.78 14.88
N ALA A 287 6.05 3.17 16.03
CA ALA A 287 5.47 4.49 16.23
C ALA A 287 6.55 5.56 16.28
N LEU A 288 7.65 5.33 17.01
CA LEU A 288 8.79 6.26 17.05
C LEU A 288 9.39 6.48 15.65
N VAL A 289 9.57 5.40 14.88
CA VAL A 289 10.01 5.47 13.49
C VAL A 289 8.98 6.25 12.64
N SER A 290 7.69 6.00 12.83
CA SER A 290 6.63 6.71 12.12
C SER A 290 6.57 8.19 12.46
N VAL A 291 6.82 8.58 13.72
CA VAL A 291 6.97 10.00 14.12
C VAL A 291 8.11 10.64 13.33
N TRP A 292 9.25 9.96 13.17
CA TRP A 292 10.36 10.49 12.38
C TRP A 292 9.94 10.75 10.93
N TYR A 293 9.36 9.74 10.25
CA TYR A 293 8.94 9.88 8.85
C TYR A 293 7.91 10.99 8.66
N GLN A 294 6.89 11.03 9.51
CA GLN A 294 5.83 12.04 9.46
C GLN A 294 6.38 13.45 9.70
N THR A 295 7.33 13.59 10.64
CA THR A 295 7.97 14.89 10.91
C THR A 295 8.80 15.36 9.71
N VAL A 296 9.54 14.46 9.07
CA VAL A 296 10.33 14.76 7.87
C VAL A 296 9.43 15.13 6.70
N GLU A 297 8.31 14.42 6.52
CA GLU A 297 7.32 14.73 5.49
C GLU A 297 6.71 16.12 5.69
N TYR A 298 6.28 16.47 6.91
CA TYR A 298 5.77 17.80 7.22
C TYR A 298 6.82 18.90 7.02
N TRP A 299 8.06 18.61 7.40
CA TRP A 299 9.17 19.53 7.16
C TRP A 299 9.35 19.76 5.66
N GLN A 300 9.34 18.72 4.84
CA GLN A 300 9.47 18.83 3.39
C GLN A 300 8.31 19.63 2.78
N GLN A 301 7.06 19.32 3.14
CA GLN A 301 5.87 20.02 2.65
C GLN A 301 5.93 21.53 2.94
N ASP A 302 6.25 21.90 4.19
CA ASP A 302 6.38 23.31 4.56
C ASP A 302 7.57 23.99 3.86
N TYR A 303 8.69 23.29 3.72
CA TYR A 303 9.88 23.83 3.04
C TYR A 303 9.58 24.14 1.58
N ASP A 304 8.95 23.18 0.87
CA ASP A 304 8.55 23.34 -0.53
C ASP A 304 7.57 24.51 -0.66
N PHE A 305 6.59 24.62 0.23
CA PHE A 305 5.64 25.73 0.25
C PHE A 305 6.28 27.11 0.46
N ILE A 306 7.23 27.23 1.39
CA ILE A 306 7.97 28.48 1.66
C ILE A 306 8.83 28.85 0.45
N SER A 307 9.55 27.87 -0.11
CA SER A 307 10.49 28.09 -1.21
C SER A 307 9.80 28.66 -2.46
N GLN A 308 8.58 28.21 -2.75
CA GLN A 308 7.79 28.67 -3.89
C GLN A 308 7.21 30.10 -3.71
N ASN A 309 7.26 30.67 -2.50
CA ASN A 309 6.56 31.91 -2.13
C ASN A 309 7.45 32.88 -1.33
N GLU A 310 8.76 32.84 -1.52
CA GLU A 310 9.79 33.49 -0.68
C GLU A 310 9.55 34.99 -0.44
N THR A 311 9.08 35.73 -1.46
CA THR A 311 8.76 37.17 -1.36
C THR A 311 7.57 37.46 -0.45
N ARG A 312 6.58 36.56 -0.39
CA ARG A 312 5.34 36.71 0.38
C ARG A 312 5.55 36.45 1.87
N TYR A 313 6.47 35.57 2.23
CA TYR A 313 6.64 35.09 3.61
C TYR A 313 7.72 35.80 4.43
N ARG A 314 8.33 36.87 3.92
CA ARG A 314 9.28 37.70 4.70
C ARG A 314 8.68 38.23 6.00
N ARG A 315 7.37 38.50 6.04
CA ARG A 315 6.66 39.03 7.22
C ARG A 315 6.30 37.98 8.27
N THR A 316 6.26 36.69 7.92
CA THR A 316 5.95 35.57 8.83
C THR A 316 7.18 34.70 9.14
N LYS A 317 8.37 35.19 8.79
CA LYS A 317 9.64 34.46 8.92
C LYS A 317 9.83 33.86 10.32
N THR A 318 9.56 34.62 11.38
CA THR A 318 9.73 34.15 12.77
C THR A 318 8.85 32.95 13.11
N MET A 319 7.63 32.88 12.56
CA MET A 319 6.73 31.74 12.77
C MET A 319 7.27 30.49 12.06
N TRP A 320 7.72 30.63 10.82
CA TRP A 320 8.34 29.53 10.07
C TRP A 320 9.65 29.05 10.69
N ASP A 321 10.52 29.96 11.12
CA ASP A 321 11.77 29.62 11.82
C ASP A 321 11.46 28.81 13.10
N THR A 322 10.40 29.19 13.83
CA THR A 322 9.94 28.45 15.02
C THR A 322 9.44 27.05 14.66
N ARG A 323 8.63 26.92 13.61
CA ARG A 323 8.08 25.64 13.17
C ARG A 323 9.17 24.69 12.63
N ILE A 324 10.12 25.21 11.87
CA ILE A 324 11.29 24.45 11.40
C ILE A 324 12.15 23.97 12.58
N ALA A 325 12.42 24.83 13.57
CA ALA A 325 13.14 24.44 14.78
C ALA A 325 12.40 23.35 15.57
N ARG A 326 11.05 23.32 15.51
CA ARG A 326 10.26 22.24 16.09
C ARG A 326 10.45 20.92 15.33
N TYR A 327 10.52 20.92 14.00
CA TYR A 327 10.81 19.68 13.26
C TYR A 327 12.19 19.14 13.62
N GLU A 328 13.21 19.99 13.57
CA GLU A 328 14.58 19.63 13.89
C GLU A 328 14.70 19.02 15.29
N LYS A 329 14.15 19.70 16.31
CA LYS A 329 14.20 19.21 17.69
C LYS A 329 13.48 17.87 17.89
N LEU A 330 12.36 17.64 17.19
CA LEU A 330 11.60 16.40 17.30
C LEU A 330 12.36 15.23 16.67
N VAL A 331 12.92 15.44 15.47
CA VAL A 331 13.78 14.47 14.77
C VAL A 331 14.96 14.05 15.64
N HIS A 332 15.72 15.02 16.17
CA HIS A 332 16.88 14.73 17.02
C HIS A 332 16.50 13.93 18.29
N LYS A 333 15.37 14.27 18.93
CA LYS A 333 14.87 13.50 20.09
C LYS A 333 14.59 12.05 19.73
N VAL A 334 13.90 11.81 18.61
CA VAL A 334 13.56 10.46 18.13
C VAL A 334 14.82 9.68 17.80
N GLU A 335 15.71 10.25 16.98
CA GLU A 335 16.96 9.61 16.57
C GLU A 335 17.80 9.21 17.78
N SER A 336 18.05 10.13 18.72
CA SER A 336 18.86 9.84 19.91
C SER A 336 18.37 8.63 20.71
N PHE A 337 17.07 8.36 20.68
CA PHE A 337 16.44 7.25 21.39
C PHE A 337 16.46 5.94 20.56
N LEU A 338 16.35 6.04 19.23
CA LEU A 338 16.37 4.90 18.31
C LEU A 338 17.78 4.29 18.10
N HIS A 339 18.84 5.01 18.47
CA HIS A 339 20.22 4.47 18.47
C HIS A 339 20.50 3.41 19.55
N GLN A 340 19.55 3.16 20.46
CA GLN A 340 19.75 2.19 21.54
C GLN A 340 19.81 0.73 20.99
N PRO A 341 20.79 -0.10 21.40
CA PRO A 341 20.94 -1.47 20.90
C PRO A 341 19.73 -2.39 21.13
N LYS A 342 18.90 -2.09 22.15
CA LYS A 342 17.74 -2.90 22.53
C LYS A 342 16.74 -3.12 21.38
N TRP A 343 16.65 -2.17 20.45
CA TRP A 343 15.69 -2.22 19.34
C TRP A 343 15.96 -3.33 18.35
N ARG A 344 17.23 -3.68 18.12
CA ARG A 344 17.58 -4.75 17.18
C ARG A 344 16.98 -6.09 17.61
N HIS A 345 17.02 -6.39 18.90
CA HIS A 345 16.45 -7.63 19.43
C HIS A 345 14.93 -7.68 19.23
N ILE A 346 14.23 -6.57 19.49
CA ILE A 346 12.78 -6.44 19.29
C ILE A 346 12.40 -6.67 17.83
N VAL A 347 13.17 -6.12 16.88
CA VAL A 347 12.94 -6.34 15.44
C VAL A 347 13.11 -7.81 15.05
N TYR A 348 14.13 -8.50 15.56
CA TYR A 348 14.30 -9.94 15.27
C TYR A 348 13.19 -10.80 15.87
N GLN A 349 12.70 -10.47 17.07
CA GLN A 349 11.55 -11.14 17.66
C GLN A 349 10.31 -10.98 16.79
N GLU A 350 10.06 -9.75 16.32
CA GLU A 350 8.93 -9.46 15.43
C GLU A 350 9.05 -10.25 14.12
N ILE A 351 10.19 -10.25 13.45
CA ILE A 351 10.36 -10.98 12.18
C ILE A 351 10.18 -12.50 12.36
N SER A 352 10.60 -13.04 13.51
CA SER A 352 10.49 -14.48 13.81
C SER A 352 9.06 -14.91 14.16
N ALA A 353 8.25 -14.01 14.71
CA ALA A 353 6.87 -14.27 15.11
C ALA A 353 6.00 -13.03 14.86
N PRO A 354 5.77 -12.68 13.59
CA PRO A 354 5.21 -11.38 13.23
C PRO A 354 3.85 -11.18 13.89
N GLN A 355 3.55 -9.98 14.34
CA GLN A 355 2.26 -9.57 14.89
C GLN A 355 1.72 -8.38 14.11
N GLU A 356 2.62 -7.49 13.67
CA GLU A 356 2.31 -6.29 12.92
C GLU A 356 2.36 -6.49 11.40
N SER A 357 1.95 -5.45 10.65
CA SER A 357 1.95 -5.47 9.19
C SER A 357 3.36 -5.53 8.60
N ASP A 358 3.49 -6.21 7.46
CA ASP A 358 4.72 -6.28 6.66
C ASP A 358 5.23 -4.87 6.28
N ASN A 359 4.34 -3.96 5.92
CA ASN A 359 4.69 -2.55 5.65
C ASN A 359 5.38 -1.90 6.86
N LEU A 360 4.83 -2.04 8.07
CA LEU A 360 5.43 -1.46 9.27
C LEU A 360 6.79 -2.11 9.58
N ILE A 361 6.90 -3.44 9.44
CA ILE A 361 8.17 -4.16 9.61
C ILE A 361 9.22 -3.65 8.62
N MET A 362 8.88 -3.53 7.34
CA MET A 362 9.81 -3.04 6.31
C MET A 362 10.21 -1.59 6.58
N LYS A 363 9.27 -0.73 6.97
CA LYS A 363 9.54 0.67 7.33
C LYS A 363 10.55 0.78 8.47
N VAL A 364 10.42 -0.05 9.51
CA VAL A 364 11.36 -0.09 10.64
C VAL A 364 12.73 -0.62 10.22
N LEU A 365 12.77 -1.69 9.42
CA LEU A 365 14.03 -2.26 8.92
C LEU A 365 14.82 -1.26 8.07
N VAL A 366 14.14 -0.55 7.16
CA VAL A 366 14.74 0.50 6.33
C VAL A 366 15.29 1.62 7.20
N TYR A 367 14.51 2.11 8.17
CA TYR A 367 14.95 3.19 9.07
C TYR A 367 16.19 2.81 9.88
N LEU A 368 16.19 1.60 10.47
CA LEU A 368 17.31 1.12 11.29
C LEU A 368 18.49 0.60 10.45
N ASN A 369 18.37 0.62 9.12
CA ASN A 369 19.33 0.06 8.17
C ASN A 369 19.74 -1.38 8.57
N MET A 370 18.74 -2.22 8.83
CA MET A 370 18.91 -3.62 9.19
C MET A 370 18.72 -4.51 7.97
N HIS A 371 19.60 -5.50 7.83
CA HIS A 371 19.57 -6.47 6.74
C HIS A 371 19.65 -7.91 7.31
N PRO A 372 18.56 -8.45 7.87
CA PRO A 372 18.49 -9.86 8.27
C PRO A 372 18.76 -10.79 7.10
N ASP A 373 19.21 -12.02 7.37
CA ASP A 373 19.32 -13.06 6.34
C ASP A 373 17.94 -13.36 5.73
N PHE A 374 17.89 -13.74 4.45
CA PHE A 374 16.63 -13.98 3.75
C PHE A 374 15.73 -15.01 4.47
N SER A 375 16.34 -16.05 5.03
CA SER A 375 15.64 -17.10 5.80
C SER A 375 14.87 -16.58 7.02
N ALA A 376 15.26 -15.43 7.59
CA ALA A 376 14.53 -14.83 8.69
C ALA A 376 13.13 -14.36 8.27
N PHE A 377 12.92 -14.02 6.99
CA PHE A 377 11.66 -13.51 6.49
C PHE A 377 10.62 -14.58 6.18
N MET A 378 10.92 -15.87 6.35
CA MET A 378 10.02 -16.96 5.95
C MET A 378 8.66 -16.89 6.66
N GLU A 379 8.63 -16.51 7.94
CA GLU A 379 7.37 -16.34 8.69
C GLU A 379 6.58 -15.09 8.26
N VAL A 380 7.25 -14.06 7.77
CA VAL A 380 6.60 -12.88 7.19
C VAL A 380 6.02 -13.22 5.81
N LEU A 381 6.81 -13.92 4.99
CA LEU A 381 6.43 -14.36 3.65
C LEU A 381 5.31 -15.40 3.66
N SER A 382 5.22 -16.26 4.69
CA SER A 382 4.15 -17.26 4.81
C SER A 382 2.75 -16.63 4.88
N ARG A 383 2.64 -15.40 5.40
CA ARG A 383 1.38 -14.65 5.47
C ARG A 383 0.91 -14.14 4.11
N GLN A 384 1.85 -13.68 3.29
CA GLN A 384 1.59 -13.18 1.95
C GLN A 384 2.81 -13.42 1.05
N PRO A 385 2.90 -14.60 0.39
CA PRO A 385 4.11 -15.02 -0.33
C PRO A 385 4.58 -14.08 -1.44
N LEU A 386 3.65 -13.31 -2.02
CA LEU A 386 3.91 -12.35 -3.10
C LEU A 386 3.47 -10.92 -2.70
N GLY A 387 3.71 -10.52 -1.45
CA GLY A 387 3.40 -9.17 -0.95
C GLY A 387 4.30 -8.07 -1.56
N PHE A 388 3.73 -6.91 -1.89
CA PHE A 388 4.49 -5.81 -2.54
C PHE A 388 5.48 -5.10 -1.61
N ASN A 389 5.21 -5.05 -0.31
CA ASN A 389 6.13 -4.38 0.64
C ASN A 389 7.48 -5.10 0.72
N MET A 390 7.45 -6.44 0.68
CA MET A 390 8.65 -7.29 0.66
C MET A 390 9.41 -7.16 -0.66
N LEU A 391 8.70 -7.11 -1.78
CA LEU A 391 9.27 -6.90 -3.12
C LEU A 391 10.14 -5.63 -3.14
N ASP A 392 9.59 -4.51 -2.68
CA ASP A 392 10.31 -3.24 -2.65
C ASP A 392 11.54 -3.31 -1.73
N PHE A 393 11.41 -3.93 -0.56
CA PHE A 393 12.53 -4.08 0.36
C PHE A 393 13.69 -4.88 -0.25
N PHE A 394 13.41 -6.04 -0.86
CA PHE A 394 14.44 -6.91 -1.41
C PHE A 394 15.01 -6.41 -2.73
N LEU A 395 14.16 -6.06 -3.69
CA LEU A 395 14.58 -5.82 -5.08
C LEU A 395 14.80 -4.34 -5.38
N LYS A 396 14.11 -3.42 -4.72
CA LYS A 396 14.26 -1.98 -4.98
C LYS A 396 15.25 -1.32 -4.01
N ILE A 397 15.15 -1.62 -2.71
CA ILE A 397 16.00 -1.00 -1.67
C ILE A 397 17.33 -1.76 -1.53
N ASN A 398 17.29 -3.10 -1.42
CA ASN A 398 18.47 -3.91 -1.11
C ASN A 398 18.83 -5.01 -2.15
N PRO A 399 18.80 -4.74 -3.47
CA PRO A 399 19.02 -5.77 -4.48
C PRO A 399 20.40 -6.43 -4.43
N GLU A 400 21.41 -5.74 -3.92
CA GLU A 400 22.76 -6.32 -3.84
C GLU A 400 22.87 -7.46 -2.82
N LEU A 401 21.99 -7.49 -1.83
CA LEU A 401 21.99 -8.48 -0.76
C LEU A 401 21.07 -9.65 -1.06
N TYR A 402 19.86 -9.37 -1.59
CA TYR A 402 18.79 -10.37 -1.62
C TYR A 402 18.44 -10.90 -3.01
N PHE A 403 19.06 -10.39 -4.08
CA PHE A 403 18.66 -10.74 -5.44
C PHE A 403 18.73 -12.25 -5.73
N ASP A 404 19.81 -12.92 -5.31
CA ASP A 404 19.98 -14.35 -5.56
C ASP A 404 19.00 -15.18 -4.71
N ASP A 405 18.80 -14.82 -3.43
CA ASP A 405 17.82 -15.48 -2.55
C ASP A 405 16.39 -15.34 -3.10
N VAL A 406 16.04 -14.17 -3.65
CA VAL A 406 14.74 -13.94 -4.29
C VAL A 406 14.59 -14.80 -5.54
N CYS A 407 15.64 -14.99 -6.33
CA CYS A 407 15.62 -15.90 -7.48
C CYS A 407 15.29 -17.33 -7.04
N GLU A 408 15.93 -17.82 -5.97
CA GLU A 408 15.70 -19.17 -5.43
C GLU A 408 14.29 -19.30 -4.83
N TYR A 409 13.84 -18.29 -4.08
CA TYR A 409 12.51 -18.25 -3.49
C TYR A 409 11.41 -18.29 -4.54
N LEU A 410 11.47 -17.44 -5.57
CA LEU A 410 10.49 -17.41 -6.65
C LEU A 410 10.47 -18.72 -7.44
N GLU A 411 11.63 -19.36 -7.61
CA GLU A 411 11.71 -20.67 -8.27
C GLU A 411 10.99 -21.76 -7.45
N ALA A 412 11.02 -21.67 -6.13
CA ALA A 412 10.33 -22.62 -5.25
C ALA A 412 8.81 -22.39 -5.17
N ILE A 413 8.34 -21.14 -5.21
CA ILE A 413 6.93 -20.80 -4.95
C ILE A 413 6.05 -20.64 -6.19
N LEU A 414 6.63 -20.28 -7.35
CA LEU A 414 5.84 -20.07 -8.56
C LEU A 414 5.42 -21.41 -9.18
N ASN A 415 4.11 -21.55 -9.46
CA ASN A 415 3.60 -22.74 -10.13
C ASN A 415 4.21 -22.85 -11.54
N PRO A 416 4.81 -24.00 -11.93
CA PRO A 416 5.33 -24.23 -13.28
C PRO A 416 4.31 -23.98 -14.41
N ASP A 417 3.01 -24.20 -14.16
CA ASP A 417 1.95 -23.96 -15.14
C ASP A 417 1.88 -22.49 -15.58
N LEU A 418 2.36 -21.55 -14.76
CA LEU A 418 2.43 -20.12 -15.07
C LEU A 418 3.20 -19.84 -16.38
N PHE A 419 4.21 -20.65 -16.68
CA PHE A 419 5.04 -20.55 -17.90
C PHE A 419 4.41 -21.27 -19.10
N THR A 420 3.26 -21.92 -18.92
CA THR A 420 2.50 -22.59 -19.99
C THR A 420 1.28 -21.78 -20.45
N LEU A 421 0.92 -20.74 -19.69
CA LEU A 421 -0.21 -19.88 -19.99
C LEU A 421 -0.03 -19.16 -21.34
N PRO A 422 -1.13 -18.81 -22.03
CA PRO A 422 -1.07 -18.07 -23.29
C PRO A 422 -0.31 -16.74 -23.15
N LEU A 423 0.52 -16.44 -24.14
CA LEU A 423 1.31 -15.20 -24.18
C LEU A 423 0.43 -13.99 -24.45
N GLU A 424 0.59 -12.95 -23.64
CA GLU A 424 -0.11 -11.68 -23.81
C GLU A 424 0.57 -10.83 -24.89
N THR A 425 -0.21 -10.11 -25.69
CA THR A 425 0.33 -9.25 -26.74
C THR A 425 0.86 -7.93 -26.18
N GLU A 426 0.18 -7.36 -25.18
CA GLU A 426 0.50 -6.09 -24.54
C GLU A 426 0.31 -6.19 -23.02
N GLU A 427 0.83 -5.20 -22.29
CA GLU A 427 0.65 -5.11 -20.85
C GLU A 427 -0.83 -4.73 -20.53
N PRO A 428 -1.44 -5.34 -19.50
CA PRO A 428 -2.82 -5.03 -19.14
C PRO A 428 -2.95 -3.60 -18.63
N VAL A 429 -3.94 -2.87 -19.15
CA VAL A 429 -4.29 -1.53 -18.66
C VAL A 429 -5.19 -1.69 -17.44
N ASN A 430 -4.74 -1.22 -16.28
CA ASN A 430 -5.44 -1.30 -14.98
C ASN A 430 -5.87 -2.73 -14.59
N PRO A 431 -4.92 -3.66 -14.37
CA PRO A 431 -5.24 -5.02 -13.95
C PRO A 431 -5.90 -5.03 -12.56
N SER A 432 -6.91 -5.88 -12.39
CA SER A 432 -7.43 -6.21 -11.06
C SER A 432 -6.37 -6.93 -10.24
N VAL A 433 -6.19 -6.54 -8.98
CA VAL A 433 -5.22 -7.17 -8.08
C VAL A 433 -5.60 -8.64 -7.85
N THR A 434 -4.83 -9.55 -8.45
CA THR A 434 -4.97 -11.00 -8.35
C THR A 434 -3.62 -11.62 -7.97
N ASP A 435 -3.60 -12.87 -7.50
CA ASP A 435 -2.33 -13.57 -7.22
C ASP A 435 -1.48 -13.73 -8.50
N LEU A 436 -2.14 -13.90 -9.64
CA LEU A 436 -1.51 -13.90 -10.94
C LEU A 436 -0.81 -12.58 -11.25
N MET A 437 -1.49 -11.45 -11.02
CA MET A 437 -0.89 -10.11 -11.18
C MET A 437 0.28 -9.88 -10.21
N ARG A 438 0.18 -10.37 -8.97
CA ARG A 438 1.30 -10.28 -8.00
C ARG A 438 2.52 -11.05 -8.50
N ALA A 439 2.34 -12.26 -9.01
CA ALA A 439 3.43 -13.03 -9.59
C ALA A 439 4.07 -12.29 -10.78
N ASP A 440 3.27 -11.72 -11.67
CA ASP A 440 3.77 -10.94 -12.81
C ASP A 440 4.64 -9.76 -12.34
N GLU A 441 4.21 -9.02 -11.31
CA GLU A 441 4.95 -7.87 -10.79
C GLU A 441 6.29 -8.27 -10.14
N TRP A 442 6.32 -9.37 -9.39
CA TRP A 442 7.57 -9.90 -8.82
C TRP A 442 8.58 -10.29 -9.90
N VAL A 443 8.13 -11.01 -10.93
CA VAL A 443 8.99 -11.42 -12.03
C VAL A 443 9.43 -10.22 -12.87
N LEU A 444 8.52 -9.26 -13.11
CA LEU A 444 8.85 -8.03 -13.82
C LEU A 444 9.94 -7.25 -13.09
N ARG A 445 9.75 -6.99 -11.78
CA ARG A 445 10.72 -6.27 -10.94
C ARG A 445 12.07 -6.98 -10.93
N LEU A 446 12.09 -8.32 -10.88
CA LEU A 446 13.33 -9.10 -10.93
C LEU A 446 14.15 -8.75 -12.18
N PHE A 447 13.52 -8.68 -13.36
CA PHE A 447 14.21 -8.32 -14.60
C PHE A 447 14.58 -6.83 -14.70
N GLU A 448 13.79 -5.94 -14.08
CA GLU A 448 14.18 -4.53 -13.95
C GLU A 448 15.48 -4.40 -13.17
N VAL A 449 15.60 -5.09 -12.04
CA VAL A 449 16.83 -5.12 -11.24
C VAL A 449 17.99 -5.72 -12.02
N MET A 450 17.78 -6.82 -12.74
CA MET A 450 18.82 -7.39 -13.61
C MET A 450 19.35 -6.37 -14.61
N SER A 451 18.46 -5.60 -15.23
CA SER A 451 18.81 -4.56 -16.22
C SER A 451 19.53 -3.37 -15.56
N GLU A 452 19.00 -2.85 -14.46
CA GLU A 452 19.50 -1.65 -13.79
C GLU A 452 20.81 -1.89 -13.02
N LYS A 453 20.93 -3.05 -12.36
CA LYS A 453 22.07 -3.41 -11.51
C LYS A 453 23.05 -4.35 -12.20
N ARG A 454 22.84 -4.66 -13.48
CA ARG A 454 23.68 -5.56 -14.30
C ARG A 454 23.85 -6.96 -13.68
N LYS A 455 22.82 -7.42 -12.97
CA LYS A 455 22.73 -8.81 -12.48
C LYS A 455 22.35 -9.72 -13.64
N TYR A 456 22.84 -10.96 -13.62
CA TYR A 456 22.58 -11.92 -14.68
C TYR A 456 22.33 -13.30 -14.10
N ASN A 457 21.15 -13.85 -14.38
CA ASN A 457 20.81 -15.24 -14.12
C ASN A 457 20.25 -15.85 -15.40
N GLU A 458 21.03 -16.73 -16.04
CA GLU A 458 20.70 -17.29 -17.36
C GLU A 458 19.40 -18.11 -17.33
N ALA A 459 19.20 -18.94 -16.29
CA ALA A 459 18.02 -19.77 -16.14
C ALA A 459 16.74 -18.94 -16.03
N TRP A 460 16.79 -17.83 -15.27
CA TRP A 460 15.69 -16.88 -15.21
C TRP A 460 15.49 -16.17 -16.54
N CYS A 461 16.53 -15.70 -17.23
CA CYS A 461 16.39 -15.07 -18.55
C CYS A 461 15.70 -15.98 -19.57
N ILE A 462 16.05 -17.28 -19.58
CA ILE A 462 15.39 -18.29 -20.41
C ILE A 462 13.92 -18.46 -20.01
N ARG A 463 13.59 -18.56 -18.72
CA ARG A 463 12.19 -18.62 -18.28
C ARG A 463 11.40 -17.36 -18.65
N GLY A 464 12.03 -16.19 -18.47
CA GLY A 464 11.45 -14.87 -18.71
C GLY A 464 11.05 -14.66 -20.16
N ILE A 465 11.82 -15.14 -21.14
CA ILE A 465 11.47 -14.99 -22.57
C ILE A 465 10.24 -15.81 -22.99
N HIS A 466 9.86 -16.81 -22.19
CA HIS A 466 8.66 -17.62 -22.39
C HIS A 466 7.50 -17.24 -21.47
N TYR A 467 7.66 -16.22 -20.64
CA TYR A 467 6.66 -15.84 -19.65
C TYR A 467 5.42 -15.18 -20.26
N ARG A 468 4.23 -15.37 -19.68
CA ARG A 468 2.98 -14.87 -20.26
C ARG A 468 2.89 -13.34 -20.38
N HIS A 469 3.44 -12.61 -19.41
CA HIS A 469 3.35 -11.15 -19.35
C HIS A 469 4.33 -10.49 -20.35
N ALA A 470 3.82 -9.61 -21.22
CA ALA A 470 4.61 -8.99 -22.28
C ALA A 470 5.79 -8.17 -21.76
N GLY A 471 5.60 -7.42 -20.67
CA GLY A 471 6.65 -6.62 -20.03
C GLY A 471 7.81 -7.47 -19.53
N VAL A 472 7.52 -8.66 -18.97
CA VAL A 472 8.55 -9.59 -18.49
C VAL A 472 9.41 -10.09 -19.64
N ARG A 473 8.79 -10.54 -20.74
CA ARG A 473 9.54 -11.02 -21.91
C ARG A 473 10.40 -9.92 -22.52
N LYS A 474 9.87 -8.70 -22.60
CA LYS A 474 10.61 -7.51 -23.07
C LYS A 474 11.85 -7.26 -22.22
N ARG A 475 11.71 -7.24 -20.88
CA ARG A 475 12.84 -7.03 -19.97
C ARG A 475 13.85 -8.19 -20.01
N ALA A 476 13.38 -9.43 -20.07
CA ALA A 476 14.25 -10.61 -20.23
C ALA A 476 15.10 -10.54 -21.51
N ALA A 477 14.49 -10.14 -22.64
CA ALA A 477 15.22 -9.93 -23.89
C ALA A 477 16.32 -8.87 -23.78
N GLN A 478 16.09 -7.78 -23.02
CA GLN A 478 17.14 -6.80 -22.75
C GLN A 478 18.26 -7.36 -21.90
N VAL A 479 17.94 -8.04 -20.79
CA VAL A 479 18.98 -8.62 -19.93
C VAL A 479 19.86 -9.56 -20.74
N LEU A 480 19.25 -10.38 -21.62
CA LEU A 480 19.99 -11.20 -22.58
C LEU A 480 20.86 -10.34 -23.51
N GLN A 481 20.32 -9.28 -24.10
CA GLN A 481 21.07 -8.34 -24.95
C GLN A 481 22.31 -7.79 -24.24
N LEU A 482 22.16 -7.32 -23.00
CA LEU A 482 23.24 -6.72 -22.21
C LEU A 482 24.34 -7.74 -21.86
N HIS A 483 24.00 -9.02 -21.83
CA HIS A 483 24.90 -10.10 -21.43
C HIS A 483 25.20 -11.09 -22.58
N LYS A 484 25.12 -10.66 -23.84
CA LYS A 484 25.36 -11.51 -25.04
C LYS A 484 26.66 -12.33 -24.99
N LYS A 485 27.73 -11.75 -24.45
CA LYS A 485 29.04 -12.42 -24.29
C LYS A 485 29.06 -13.55 -23.26
N LYS A 486 28.05 -13.63 -22.38
CA LYS A 486 27.93 -14.65 -21.33
C LYS A 486 27.02 -15.82 -21.70
N TRP A 487 26.34 -15.76 -22.86
CA TRP A 487 25.35 -16.76 -23.25
C TRP A 487 25.96 -18.15 -23.39
N SER A 488 25.29 -19.14 -22.81
CA SER A 488 25.45 -20.52 -23.22
C SER A 488 24.73 -20.80 -24.55
N GLY A 489 25.03 -21.94 -25.18
CA GLY A 489 24.30 -22.40 -26.37
C GLY A 489 22.81 -22.67 -26.11
N GLN A 490 22.38 -22.78 -24.85
CA GLN A 490 20.97 -22.95 -24.49
C GLN A 490 20.17 -21.67 -24.77
N VAL A 491 20.74 -20.50 -24.50
CA VAL A 491 20.06 -19.21 -24.71
C VAL A 491 19.66 -19.03 -26.18
N GLU A 492 20.56 -19.32 -27.11
CA GLU A 492 20.29 -19.19 -28.54
C GLU A 492 19.15 -20.14 -28.99
N ARG A 493 19.17 -21.38 -28.48
CA ARG A 493 18.12 -22.36 -28.76
C ARG A 493 16.76 -21.88 -28.28
N GLU A 494 16.66 -21.39 -27.05
CA GLU A 494 15.40 -20.94 -26.45
C GLU A 494 14.88 -19.65 -27.10
N LEU A 495 15.77 -18.71 -27.47
CA LEU A 495 15.38 -17.52 -28.25
C LEU A 495 14.75 -17.89 -29.60
N ARG A 496 15.28 -18.92 -30.29
CA ARG A 496 14.67 -19.42 -31.55
C ARG A 496 13.29 -20.03 -31.33
N ILE A 497 13.06 -20.69 -30.20
CA ILE A 497 11.74 -21.23 -29.82
C ILE A 497 10.77 -20.09 -29.50
N ALA A 498 11.22 -19.09 -28.71
CA ALA A 498 10.42 -17.93 -28.35
C ALA A 498 9.97 -17.15 -29.58
N LEU A 499 10.87 -16.99 -30.56
CA LEU A 499 10.60 -16.28 -31.81
C LEU A 499 9.42 -16.86 -32.61
N GLN A 500 9.24 -18.17 -32.57
CA GLN A 500 8.13 -18.85 -33.27
C GLN A 500 6.77 -18.57 -32.61
N LYS A 501 6.76 -18.35 -31.29
CA LYS A 501 5.56 -18.23 -30.47
C LYS A 501 5.19 -16.78 -30.14
N GLU A 502 6.13 -15.83 -30.24
CA GLU A 502 5.95 -14.46 -29.77
C GLU A 502 4.81 -13.72 -30.52
N PRO A 503 3.71 -13.35 -29.84
CA PRO A 503 2.61 -12.61 -30.46
C PRO A 503 2.95 -11.12 -30.69
N ASN A 504 3.85 -10.52 -29.89
CA ASN A 504 4.17 -9.11 -30.01
C ASN A 504 5.19 -8.86 -31.15
N ILE A 505 4.76 -8.18 -32.21
CA ILE A 505 5.57 -7.93 -33.42
C ILE A 505 6.86 -7.16 -33.10
N LYS A 506 6.83 -6.20 -32.16
CA LYS A 506 8.01 -5.41 -31.80
C LYS A 506 9.04 -6.28 -31.06
N LEU A 507 8.58 -7.03 -30.07
CA LEU A 507 9.44 -7.94 -29.32
C LEU A 507 9.99 -9.07 -30.20
N LYS A 508 9.17 -9.59 -31.12
CA LYS A 508 9.60 -10.57 -32.12
C LYS A 508 10.78 -10.05 -32.94
N ARG A 509 10.67 -8.82 -33.49
CA ARG A 509 11.78 -8.16 -34.20
C ARG A 509 13.00 -7.93 -33.31
N GLN A 510 12.82 -7.61 -32.03
CA GLN A 510 13.92 -7.47 -31.08
C GLN A 510 14.67 -8.80 -30.91
N ILE A 511 13.94 -9.92 -30.72
CA ILE A 511 14.52 -11.26 -30.62
C ILE A 511 15.24 -11.66 -31.93
N GLU A 512 14.68 -11.34 -33.11
CA GLU A 512 15.34 -11.56 -34.41
C GLU A 512 16.71 -10.87 -34.47
N ARG A 513 16.77 -9.59 -34.06
CA ARG A 513 18.03 -8.83 -34.02
C ARG A 513 19.06 -9.42 -33.06
N LEU A 514 18.61 -9.96 -31.93
CA LEU A 514 19.49 -10.58 -30.94
C LEU A 514 20.24 -11.81 -31.50
N LEU A 515 19.58 -12.57 -32.37
CA LEU A 515 20.11 -13.79 -33.00
C LEU A 515 21.03 -13.52 -34.21
N LEU A 516 21.14 -12.27 -34.68
CA LEU A 516 22.06 -11.93 -35.76
C LEU A 516 23.53 -12.01 -35.31
N PRO A 517 24.45 -12.50 -36.18
CA PRO A 517 25.89 -12.42 -35.94
C PRO A 517 26.34 -10.97 -35.76
N GLU A 518 27.33 -10.72 -34.90
CA GLU A 518 27.94 -9.38 -34.77
C GLU A 518 28.76 -9.07 -36.04
N ASP A 519 28.16 -8.39 -37.02
CA ASP A 519 28.86 -7.95 -38.23
C ASP A 519 29.82 -6.80 -37.92
N GLY A 520 31.12 -7.06 -38.08
CA GLY A 520 32.23 -6.20 -37.63
C GLY A 520 32.48 -4.91 -38.43
N LYS A 521 31.55 -4.44 -39.30
CA LYS A 521 31.79 -3.26 -40.15
C LYS A 521 30.96 -2.01 -39.80
N ASP A 522 29.90 -2.14 -39.00
CA ASP A 522 29.10 -1.04 -38.44
C ASP A 522 28.98 -1.19 -36.91
N GLN A 523 30.08 -1.49 -36.23
CA GLN A 523 30.05 -1.68 -34.77
C GLN A 523 29.81 -0.35 -34.06
N LYS A 524 28.55 -0.10 -33.72
CA LYS A 524 28.19 0.87 -32.70
C LYS A 524 28.70 0.39 -31.34
N GLU A 525 29.44 1.24 -30.67
CA GLU A 525 30.09 0.95 -29.39
C GLU A 525 29.04 0.79 -28.28
N SER A 526 28.99 -0.40 -27.67
CA SER A 526 28.24 -0.65 -26.43
C SER A 526 29.20 -0.56 -25.26
N ARG A 527 29.28 0.62 -24.64
CA ARG A 527 30.20 0.91 -23.53
C ARG A 527 29.45 1.23 -22.25
N TYR A 528 29.93 0.71 -21.14
CA TYR A 528 29.41 1.02 -19.82
C TYR A 528 30.46 1.73 -18.99
N LEU A 529 30.08 2.88 -18.43
CA LEU A 529 30.94 3.66 -17.55
C LEU A 529 30.82 3.16 -16.11
N LYS A 530 31.92 3.27 -15.37
CA LYS A 530 31.94 3.02 -13.93
C LYS A 530 31.30 4.21 -13.23
N VAL A 531 30.13 3.97 -12.64
CA VAL A 531 29.38 4.96 -11.88
C VAL A 531 30.06 5.17 -10.53
N LYS A 532 30.54 6.39 -10.25
CA LYS A 532 31.18 6.74 -8.96
C LYS A 532 30.19 7.19 -7.88
N HIS A 533 28.94 7.48 -8.24
CA HIS A 533 27.98 8.12 -7.35
C HIS A 533 26.64 7.37 -7.30
N PRO A 534 25.90 7.42 -6.18
CA PRO A 534 24.60 6.78 -6.06
C PRO A 534 23.60 7.33 -7.10
N PRO A 535 22.54 6.58 -7.42
CA PRO A 535 21.53 6.99 -8.38
C PRO A 535 21.00 8.39 -8.07
N LEU A 536 20.85 9.19 -9.13
CA LEU A 536 20.45 10.58 -9.03
C LEU A 536 18.95 10.65 -8.74
N SER A 537 18.56 11.49 -7.78
CA SER A 537 17.21 12.03 -7.63
C SER A 537 17.20 13.51 -8.02
N TYR A 538 16.12 13.94 -8.64
CA TYR A 538 15.85 15.35 -8.93
C TYR A 538 15.45 16.05 -7.63
N ALA A 539 16.04 17.21 -7.34
CA ALA A 539 15.63 18.06 -6.23
C ALA A 539 15.16 19.42 -6.73
N HIS A 540 14.10 19.97 -6.15
CA HIS A 540 13.57 21.29 -6.49
C HIS A 540 14.58 22.43 -6.28
N THR A 541 15.64 22.19 -5.49
CA THR A 541 16.74 23.13 -5.25
C THR A 541 17.80 23.12 -6.35
N ASP A 542 17.77 22.14 -7.25
CA ASP A 542 18.75 22.02 -8.33
C ASP A 542 18.60 23.16 -9.34
N LYS A 543 19.71 23.56 -9.97
CA LYS A 543 19.74 24.71 -10.88
C LYS A 543 20.08 24.27 -12.29
N GLU A 544 19.16 24.52 -13.22
CA GLU A 544 19.42 24.35 -14.64
C GLU A 544 20.56 25.28 -15.07
N LEU A 545 21.53 24.72 -15.78
CA LEU A 545 22.68 25.45 -16.29
C LEU A 545 22.60 25.66 -17.79
N LEU A 546 22.26 24.62 -18.54
CA LEU A 546 22.39 24.60 -20.00
C LEU A 546 21.42 23.61 -20.63
N HIS A 547 20.63 24.06 -21.61
CA HIS A 547 19.91 23.17 -22.52
C HIS A 547 20.80 22.85 -23.73
N THR A 548 21.00 21.58 -24.03
CA THR A 548 21.90 21.09 -25.08
C THR A 548 21.37 19.77 -25.67
N TYR A 549 22.22 19.00 -26.35
CA TYR A 549 21.90 17.70 -26.93
C TYR A 549 23.03 16.69 -26.69
N ILE A 550 22.72 15.41 -26.82
CA ILE A 550 23.71 14.33 -26.79
C ILE A 550 24.36 14.22 -28.18
N ALA A 551 25.67 14.40 -28.26
CA ALA A 551 26.44 14.23 -29.48
C ALA A 551 27.01 12.81 -29.59
N GLY A 552 27.19 12.32 -30.82
CA GLY A 552 27.84 11.03 -31.09
C GLY A 552 26.96 9.80 -30.85
N THR A 553 25.65 9.98 -30.72
CA THR A 553 24.67 8.88 -30.54
C THR A 553 24.72 7.86 -31.67
N GLN A 554 25.08 8.26 -32.89
CA GLN A 554 25.23 7.38 -34.05
C GLN A 554 26.35 6.34 -33.88
N PHE A 555 27.32 6.59 -33.00
CA PHE A 555 28.42 5.67 -32.72
C PHE A 555 28.11 4.71 -31.57
N HIS A 556 26.95 4.83 -30.91
CA HIS A 556 26.56 4.00 -29.76
C HIS A 556 25.31 3.18 -30.02
N GLU A 557 25.25 1.97 -29.48
CA GLU A 557 24.11 1.06 -29.69
C GLU A 557 22.98 1.44 -28.73
N LEU A 558 22.01 2.23 -29.18
CA LEU A 558 20.97 2.77 -28.31
C LEU A 558 19.69 1.93 -28.26
N GLY A 559 19.50 0.99 -29.19
CA GLY A 559 18.22 0.28 -29.34
C GLY A 559 17.82 -0.55 -28.11
N GLY A 560 18.79 -1.01 -27.31
CA GLY A 560 18.53 -1.76 -26.07
C GLY A 560 18.04 -0.90 -24.90
N VAL A 561 18.26 0.42 -24.93
CA VAL A 561 17.93 1.35 -23.82
C VAL A 561 16.90 2.40 -24.19
N ALA A 562 16.73 2.70 -25.48
CA ALA A 562 15.85 3.76 -25.96
C ALA A 562 14.38 3.60 -25.55
N ASP A 563 13.91 2.35 -25.53
CA ASP A 563 12.55 1.97 -25.13
C ASP A 563 12.21 2.25 -23.65
N PHE A 564 13.21 2.57 -22.83
CA PHE A 564 13.08 2.79 -21.38
C PHE A 564 13.35 4.21 -20.95
N LEU A 565 14.00 4.98 -21.82
CA LEU A 565 14.28 6.38 -21.57
C LEU A 565 13.08 7.20 -22.02
N LYS A 566 12.45 7.88 -21.07
CA LYS A 566 11.36 8.82 -21.31
C LYS A 566 11.83 10.25 -21.04
N ALA A 567 11.14 11.21 -21.65
CA ALA A 567 11.34 12.60 -21.29
C ALA A 567 11.13 12.79 -19.78
N GLY A 568 12.08 13.45 -19.12
CA GLY A 568 12.16 13.61 -17.67
C GLY A 568 13.18 12.68 -16.98
N ASP A 569 13.68 11.64 -17.66
CA ASP A 569 14.65 10.72 -17.06
C ASP A 569 15.98 11.39 -16.79
N LEU A 570 16.57 11.04 -15.64
CA LEU A 570 17.84 11.57 -15.18
C LEU A 570 19.01 10.76 -15.75
N LEU A 571 19.97 11.45 -16.33
CA LEU A 571 21.17 10.94 -16.96
C LEU A 571 22.42 11.41 -16.18
N GLN A 572 23.44 10.58 -16.15
CA GLN A 572 24.71 10.87 -15.51
C GLN A 572 25.68 11.56 -16.48
N LEU A 573 26.47 12.50 -15.94
CA LEU A 573 27.59 13.12 -16.62
C LEU A 573 28.89 12.57 -16.03
N VAL A 574 29.69 11.93 -16.86
CA VAL A 574 30.94 11.27 -16.46
C VAL A 574 32.12 11.92 -17.15
N ARG A 575 33.03 12.48 -16.35
CA ARG A 575 34.24 13.13 -16.84
C ARG A 575 35.25 12.10 -17.37
N GLU A 576 35.75 12.31 -18.59
CA GLU A 576 36.84 11.52 -19.20
C GLU A 576 38.05 12.41 -19.50
N ALA A 577 38.87 12.73 -18.49
CA ALA A 577 40.03 13.62 -18.65
C ALA A 577 41.11 13.05 -19.59
N ASP A 578 41.23 11.72 -19.65
CA ASP A 578 42.22 11.02 -20.46
C ASP A 578 41.70 10.67 -21.88
N ASN A 579 40.60 11.28 -22.32
CA ASN A 579 40.05 11.02 -23.66
C ASN A 579 41.03 11.53 -24.74
N ALA A 580 41.43 10.64 -25.65
CA ALA A 580 42.47 10.91 -26.65
C ALA A 580 42.11 12.02 -27.66
N TYR A 581 40.82 12.34 -27.83
CA TYR A 581 40.34 13.29 -28.84
C TYR A 581 39.99 14.66 -28.25
N ASP A 582 39.51 14.69 -27.02
CA ASP A 582 39.09 15.91 -26.34
C ASP A 582 39.37 15.83 -24.83
N PRO A 583 40.34 16.61 -24.31
CA PRO A 583 40.65 16.59 -22.88
C PRO A 583 39.50 17.07 -22.01
N ASN A 584 38.50 17.80 -22.54
CA ASN A 584 37.31 18.25 -21.82
C ASN A 584 36.11 17.30 -21.98
N ALA A 585 36.31 16.09 -22.49
CA ALA A 585 35.22 15.16 -22.75
C ALA A 585 34.38 14.86 -21.49
N ILE A 586 33.06 14.94 -21.66
CA ILE A 586 32.04 14.58 -20.67
C ILE A 586 31.08 13.63 -21.35
N ALA A 587 31.10 12.38 -20.90
CA ALA A 587 30.20 11.35 -21.36
C ALA A 587 28.82 11.49 -20.71
N VAL A 588 27.77 11.23 -21.48
CA VAL A 588 26.38 11.17 -21.03
C VAL A 588 25.97 9.71 -20.97
N ALA A 589 25.51 9.26 -19.80
CA ALA A 589 25.15 7.87 -19.56
C ALA A 589 23.83 7.73 -18.80
N THR A 590 23.20 6.55 -18.86
CA THR A 590 22.05 6.24 -18.01
C THR A 590 22.46 6.16 -16.53
N GLN A 591 21.48 6.09 -15.63
CA GLN A 591 21.72 5.84 -14.19
C GLN A 591 22.49 4.54 -13.91
N ALA A 592 22.29 3.52 -14.74
CA ALA A 592 23.01 2.25 -14.71
C ALA A 592 24.41 2.35 -15.35
N GLY A 593 24.80 3.52 -15.85
CA GLY A 593 26.10 3.81 -16.48
C GLY A 593 26.20 3.40 -17.95
N TYR A 594 25.11 3.16 -18.66
CA TYR A 594 25.18 2.84 -20.10
C TYR A 594 25.49 4.10 -20.91
N MET A 595 26.53 4.04 -21.74
CA MET A 595 26.98 5.18 -22.55
C MET A 595 25.96 5.51 -23.64
N LEU A 596 25.50 6.76 -23.66
CA LEU A 596 24.58 7.28 -24.68
C LEU A 596 25.31 8.14 -25.72
N GLY A 597 26.35 8.85 -25.30
CA GLY A 597 27.11 9.78 -26.13
C GLY A 597 27.84 10.82 -25.28
N TYR A 598 28.12 11.99 -25.85
CA TYR A 598 28.91 13.04 -25.20
C TYR A 598 28.19 14.39 -25.16
N VAL A 599 28.56 15.23 -24.21
CA VAL A 599 28.25 16.67 -24.25
C VAL A 599 29.03 17.30 -25.43
N PRO A 600 28.41 18.16 -26.26
CA PRO A 600 29.06 18.75 -27.42
C PRO A 600 30.35 19.48 -27.06
N ARG A 601 31.39 19.30 -27.89
CA ARG A 601 32.73 19.88 -27.67
C ARG A 601 32.74 21.40 -27.53
N SER A 602 31.80 22.10 -28.17
CA SER A 602 31.66 23.56 -28.05
C SER A 602 31.17 24.02 -26.68
N GLU A 603 30.57 23.13 -25.89
CA GLU A 603 29.83 23.46 -24.66
C GLU A 603 30.40 22.77 -23.41
N ASN A 604 31.20 21.72 -23.59
CA ASN A 604 31.84 20.99 -22.49
C ASN A 604 32.95 21.75 -21.70
N PRO A 605 33.62 22.83 -22.16
CA PRO A 605 34.79 23.36 -21.43
C PRO A 605 34.47 23.92 -20.04
N VAL A 606 33.33 24.62 -19.89
CA VAL A 606 32.90 25.18 -18.59
C VAL A 606 32.42 24.06 -17.67
N LEU A 607 31.66 23.11 -18.22
CA LEU A 607 31.12 21.97 -17.48
C LEU A 607 32.23 21.03 -16.98
N ALA A 608 33.26 20.80 -17.79
CA ALA A 608 34.40 19.98 -17.43
C ALA A 608 35.12 20.56 -16.21
N LYS A 609 35.35 21.87 -16.19
CA LYS A 609 35.94 22.57 -15.04
C LYS A 609 35.07 22.48 -13.78
N LEU A 610 33.75 22.51 -13.91
CA LEU A 610 32.85 22.33 -12.78
C LEU A 610 32.96 20.90 -12.21
N ILE A 611 32.94 19.87 -13.07
CA ILE A 611 33.11 18.47 -12.62
C ILE A 611 34.51 18.24 -12.03
N ASP A 612 35.55 18.81 -12.64
CA ASP A 612 36.94 18.74 -12.15
C ASP A 612 37.11 19.48 -10.81
N ALA A 613 36.24 20.45 -10.50
CA ALA A 613 36.13 21.13 -9.21
C ALA A 613 35.22 20.39 -8.20
N GLU A 614 34.90 19.12 -8.47
CA GLU A 614 34.03 18.26 -7.65
C GLU A 614 32.56 18.72 -7.54
N GLU A 615 32.10 19.64 -8.40
CA GLU A 615 30.69 20.00 -8.48
C GLU A 615 29.87 18.88 -9.11
N ARG A 616 28.70 18.58 -8.54
CA ARG A 616 27.87 17.46 -8.98
C ARG A 616 26.88 17.91 -10.05
N LEU A 617 27.08 17.43 -11.27
CA LEU A 617 26.24 17.72 -12.43
C LEU A 617 25.51 16.47 -12.90
N TYR A 618 24.31 16.65 -13.44
CA TYR A 618 23.57 15.61 -14.15
C TYR A 618 22.81 16.20 -15.33
N ALA A 619 22.18 15.36 -16.14
CA ALA A 619 21.34 15.79 -17.24
C ALA A 619 19.92 15.25 -17.11
N VAL A 620 18.93 15.96 -17.63
CA VAL A 620 17.53 15.52 -17.75
C VAL A 620 17.24 15.34 -19.23
N LEU A 621 16.70 14.18 -19.63
CA LEU A 621 16.33 13.95 -21.02
C LEU A 621 15.07 14.74 -21.38
N GLU A 622 15.14 15.64 -22.35
CA GLU A 622 13.97 16.37 -22.84
C GLU A 622 13.29 15.65 -24.02
N SER A 623 14.07 14.93 -24.82
CA SER A 623 13.56 14.26 -26.02
C SER A 623 12.76 13.01 -25.69
N PRO A 624 11.75 12.66 -26.50
CA PRO A 624 10.91 11.47 -26.26
C PRO A 624 11.66 10.16 -26.49
N THR A 625 12.79 10.19 -27.20
CA THR A 625 13.67 9.03 -27.42
C THR A 625 15.11 9.51 -27.66
N VAL A 626 16.08 8.67 -27.28
CA VAL A 626 17.51 8.90 -27.53
C VAL A 626 17.98 8.44 -28.91
N GLU A 627 17.13 7.79 -29.71
CA GLU A 627 17.48 7.37 -31.09
C GLU A 627 17.44 8.52 -32.10
N MET A 628 17.01 9.71 -31.67
CA MET A 628 17.10 10.91 -32.50
C MET A 628 18.56 11.27 -32.79
N GLU A 629 18.80 11.94 -33.92
CA GLU A 629 20.15 12.35 -34.32
C GLU A 629 20.82 13.28 -33.29
N ARG A 630 20.03 14.09 -32.58
CA ARG A 630 20.48 14.97 -31.49
C ARG A 630 19.44 15.02 -30.36
N PRO A 631 19.42 14.02 -29.46
CA PRO A 631 18.49 14.00 -28.34
C PRO A 631 18.79 15.16 -27.39
N LYS A 632 17.80 16.00 -27.14
CA LYS A 632 17.92 17.17 -26.26
C LYS A 632 17.97 16.77 -24.79
N ILE A 633 18.83 17.46 -24.04
CA ILE A 633 19.03 17.28 -22.61
C ILE A 633 19.19 18.63 -21.91
N THR A 634 18.80 18.71 -20.64
CA THR A 634 19.08 19.85 -19.77
C THR A 634 20.14 19.47 -18.76
N ILE A 635 21.27 20.16 -18.75
CA ILE A 635 22.33 19.98 -17.75
C ILE A 635 21.98 20.78 -16.50
N VAL A 636 21.99 20.09 -15.38
CA VAL A 636 21.53 20.58 -14.08
C VAL A 636 22.67 20.45 -13.07
N LEU A 637 22.93 21.54 -12.35
CA LEU A 637 23.78 21.54 -11.17
C LEU A 637 23.00 21.01 -9.98
N LYS A 638 23.43 19.86 -9.46
CA LYS A 638 22.85 19.28 -8.26
C LYS A 638 23.27 20.11 -7.05
N ARG A 639 22.32 20.79 -6.44
CA ARG A 639 22.55 21.47 -5.17
C ARG A 639 22.33 20.47 -4.05
N THR A 640 23.37 19.71 -3.73
CA THR A 640 23.40 18.95 -2.48
C THR A 640 23.49 19.91 -1.31
N PHE A 641 22.46 19.97 -0.46
CA PHE A 641 22.74 20.19 0.95
C PHE A 641 23.56 18.98 1.42
N PHE A 642 24.81 19.26 1.81
CA PHE A 642 25.85 18.34 2.28
C PHE A 642 26.39 17.30 1.28
N GLN A 643 27.63 17.51 0.85
CA GLN A 643 28.58 16.41 0.65
C GLN A 643 29.68 16.57 1.69
N ALA A 644 29.75 15.63 2.63
CA ALA A 644 30.95 15.43 3.42
C ALA A 644 32.01 14.81 2.50
N GLN A 645 33.21 15.40 2.46
CA GLN A 645 34.36 14.78 1.81
C GLN A 645 34.70 13.44 2.49
N PRO A 646 35.22 12.45 1.73
CA PRO A 646 35.77 11.24 2.31
C PRO A 646 37.18 11.54 2.81
N ASN A 647 37.42 11.44 4.11
CA ASN A 647 38.77 11.22 4.63
C ASN A 647 38.76 9.93 5.45
N GLY A 648 39.82 9.17 5.24
CA GLY A 648 39.86 7.74 5.52
C GLY A 648 39.99 7.36 6.98
N GLN A 649 39.78 6.06 7.17
CA GLN A 649 40.07 5.24 8.35
C GLN A 649 39.09 5.31 9.52
N GLY A 650 38.34 4.21 9.67
CA GLY A 650 38.08 3.61 10.98
C GLY A 650 36.77 3.98 11.67
N GLN A 651 35.96 2.94 11.87
CA GLN A 651 34.90 2.78 12.90
C GLN A 651 33.52 3.40 12.62
N GLY A 652 32.51 2.60 12.96
CA GLY A 652 31.12 2.75 12.57
C GLY A 652 30.49 4.08 12.96
N GLN A 653 29.78 4.66 12.01
CA GLN A 653 28.76 5.68 12.24
C GLN A 653 27.57 5.35 11.33
N GLY A 654 26.39 5.26 11.94
CA GLY A 654 25.12 5.08 11.23
C GLY A 654 24.88 6.22 10.25
N VAL A 655 24.14 5.93 9.17
CA VAL A 655 23.70 6.91 8.18
C VAL A 655 22.65 7.81 8.83
N ILE A 656 23.10 8.85 9.52
CA ILE A 656 22.27 9.98 9.97
C ILE A 656 22.75 11.20 9.17
N LEU A 657 21.86 11.82 8.40
CA LEU A 657 22.14 13.08 7.74
C LEU A 657 21.75 14.23 8.67
N PRO A 658 22.68 15.06 9.20
CA PRO A 658 22.30 16.32 9.79
C PRO A 658 21.83 17.29 8.69
N PHE A 659 20.59 17.78 8.79
CA PHE A 659 20.13 18.92 7.99
C PHE A 659 20.83 20.22 8.44
N PRO A 660 20.96 21.23 7.58
CA PRO A 660 21.84 22.37 7.84
C PRO A 660 21.15 23.39 8.74
N PRO A 661 21.84 24.00 9.71
CA PRO A 661 21.28 25.10 10.46
C PRO A 661 21.07 26.32 9.53
N PRO A 662 20.07 27.17 9.81
CA PRO A 662 19.86 28.40 9.06
C PRO A 662 21.11 29.28 9.13
N LYS A 663 21.55 29.81 7.98
CA LYS A 663 22.71 30.69 7.86
C LYS A 663 22.62 31.84 8.87
N LYS A 664 23.41 31.79 9.95
CA LYS A 664 23.72 32.97 10.76
C LYS A 664 24.54 33.91 9.89
N LYS A 665 24.00 35.07 9.52
CA LYS A 665 24.83 36.15 8.98
C LYS A 665 25.80 36.59 10.09
N LYS A 666 27.10 36.60 9.78
CA LYS A 666 28.09 37.38 10.53
C LYS A 666 27.67 38.85 10.42
N TYR A 667 27.58 39.51 11.57
CA TYR A 667 27.58 40.97 11.62
C TYR A 667 28.97 41.43 11.18
N GLU A 668 29.03 42.25 10.14
CA GLU A 668 30.01 43.31 9.97
C GLU A 668 29.27 44.64 9.99
#